data_AF-A0A3A9K9J6-F1
#
_entry.id   AF-A0A3A9K9J6-F1
#
_cell.length_a   1.000
_cell.length_b   1.000
_cell.length_c   1.000
_cell.angle_alpha   90.00
_cell.angle_beta   90.00
_cell.angle_gamma   90.00
#
_symmetry.space_group_name_H-M   'P 1'
#
loop_
_entity.id
_entity.type
_entity.pdbx_description
1 polymer ?
#
loop_
_entity_poly.entity_id
_entity_poly.type
_entity_poly.pdbx_seq_one_letter_code
_entity_poly.pdbx_strand_id
1 'polypeptide(L)'
;MYKKNFVVFMIVVLFISTFGNVGSFNHSTAEANDVEQQSFRFDFGTGPVAEGYTQVTNTMVYDSQTGYGIDKNVAERDRGAPDDLRRDFILDGDYEFMVDIPDGEYFVRIIAGDDIAFNRTGFTVEGEDKGNISSSAGEYAELTTMTTVSDEQLNIDIRENGRINGIEITPMSELTGLEVESKSLGMQESVTLTWDSNDAAVSYQVYRKAEGEETFSKIGSSDTNNYTDETAELGYSYTYAITFMNEQGIESPNSNEVEVDMFDESVTVPAAPGNLEVEDATAESVSISWSDTDDAIKYYVYRSRFEDDKFSKIGVAEESAFTDDSISTFAHYYYKVRAVNEGGISEYSDPLESPIVAERLRQMEKLNRAPVAVDTEDGIYVGWKMLGTDPQEVSFDLYRDGEKINDTPITESTNYLDEGGTVSSTYQVQVNNGSGESETETFEVWNEQFSSIPLDKPEGGTTPDGVDFEYSANDASVGDVNGDGNYEVILKWNPSNAQDNSRPGYTGNVYIDAYTLEGERLWRIDAGKNIRAGAHYTQFLVYDFDGNGKSEVVFKTADGTVDGQGTVIGDADADHRNSAGYILEGDEFLTIFDGETGAALDTIDYNPPRGNVNDWGDGYGNRVDRFLAGVAYLDGESPSIVMARGYYTRAVLATYDFKDGKLQENWVFDSDEEGNGAYAGQGNHSLSINDVDGDGYDEIVYGAAVINHDGTGLYSTGWGHGDAQHVSNLNPNRAGMEIYGVQESSGSPVGYGIRDAETGDLLWGVETGSDVGRGLAADIDPRYDGAELWASDSWDGSSGGSGLFSVEGERITDKSPASINHAVWWTGDLLRELLDHDFAEGSDTYGVGRIDKWNWESEQLENVLTPEGTRTSNGTKGNPTLQADLYGDWREEVIWASADSEELRIYTTTDVTEERIFTLMHDPTYRLGVAWQNVAYNQPPHTGFFLGHGMEMPPMPAITTGDEVTEPELELSFENLSSLTEEYVLANSGKKGKVNGFLAKVNEAMSSDEKGNIKARNNQLGAFINHVEAQTGKALTEEQAEVLISMAHQLQK
;
A
#
# COMPACT_ATOMS: atom_id res chain seq x y z
N MET A 1 56.17 18.66 27.61
CA MET A 1 56.63 20.00 28.03
C MET A 1 55.50 20.65 28.83
N TYR A 2 55.82 21.23 29.99
CA TYR A 2 55.11 22.20 30.87
C TYR A 2 53.55 22.24 30.85
N LYS A 3 52.77 21.88 31.88
CA LYS A 3 52.65 22.29 33.32
C LYS A 3 52.13 23.73 33.57
N LYS A 4 51.06 23.81 34.39
CA LYS A 4 50.57 24.88 35.30
C LYS A 4 49.60 25.93 34.72
N ASN A 5 48.40 26.12 35.28
CA ASN A 5 47.96 26.64 36.60
C ASN A 5 48.21 28.14 36.86
N PHE A 6 47.11 28.79 37.30
CA PHE A 6 46.99 29.81 38.36
C PHE A 6 46.85 31.32 37.99
N VAL A 7 45.69 31.87 38.37
CA VAL A 7 45.46 32.97 39.36
C VAL A 7 45.25 34.43 38.93
N VAL A 8 44.02 34.90 39.27
CA VAL A 8 43.58 36.07 40.09
C VAL A 8 44.17 37.45 39.79
N PHE A 9 43.28 38.44 39.67
CA PHE A 9 43.43 39.69 40.42
C PHE A 9 42.10 40.25 40.94
N MET A 10 42.20 40.77 42.16
CA MET A 10 41.22 41.25 43.13
C MET A 10 41.45 42.75 43.28
N ILE A 11 40.41 43.60 43.39
CA ILE A 11 40.51 44.87 44.15
C ILE A 11 39.21 45.13 44.93
N VAL A 12 39.39 45.21 46.25
CA VAL A 12 38.49 45.70 47.30
C VAL A 12 38.86 47.15 47.59
N VAL A 13 37.89 48.04 47.86
CA VAL A 13 38.03 49.11 48.86
C VAL A 13 36.70 49.33 49.60
N LEU A 14 36.82 49.37 50.93
CA LEU A 14 35.83 49.46 52.00
C LEU A 14 35.73 50.90 52.56
N PHE A 15 34.90 51.08 53.62
CA PHE A 15 34.76 52.19 54.62
C PHE A 15 33.52 53.10 54.40
N ILE A 16 32.61 53.43 55.34
CA ILE A 16 32.52 53.40 56.82
C ILE A 16 31.06 53.41 57.30
N SER A 17 30.82 52.75 58.43
CA SER A 17 29.63 52.75 59.29
C SER A 17 29.46 53.99 60.19
N THR A 18 28.22 54.41 60.50
CA THR A 18 27.84 54.88 61.85
C THR A 18 26.37 54.62 62.18
N PHE A 19 26.14 54.01 63.36
CA PHE A 19 24.86 53.77 64.02
C PHE A 19 24.23 55.05 64.62
N GLY A 20 22.90 55.08 64.72
CA GLY A 20 22.16 56.08 65.52
C GLY A 20 20.64 55.87 65.50
N ASN A 21 20.15 55.04 66.41
CA ASN A 21 18.76 54.64 66.65
C ASN A 21 18.04 55.66 67.58
N VAL A 22 16.76 56.03 67.38
CA VAL A 22 15.70 56.25 68.43
C VAL A 22 14.29 56.44 67.80
N GLY A 23 13.36 55.53 68.11
CA GLY A 23 11.95 55.75 68.54
C GLY A 23 10.88 56.05 67.48
N SER A 24 10.07 55.10 66.99
CA SER A 24 8.97 54.31 67.59
C SER A 24 7.57 54.95 67.41
N PHE A 25 6.66 54.27 66.69
CA PHE A 25 5.24 54.05 67.06
C PHE A 25 4.59 52.94 66.20
N ASN A 26 3.76 52.12 66.85
CA ASN A 26 3.13 50.86 66.42
C ASN A 26 1.97 50.99 65.42
N HIS A 27 1.84 50.03 64.50
CA HIS A 27 0.59 49.28 64.21
C HIS A 27 0.97 47.96 63.52
N SER A 28 0.77 46.81 64.17
CA SER A 28 -0.38 45.90 63.97
C SER A 28 -0.44 45.29 62.56
N THR A 29 -0.30 43.97 62.53
CA THR A 29 -0.41 43.00 61.43
C THR A 29 -1.37 43.37 60.30
N ALA A 30 -0.88 43.26 59.06
CA ALA A 30 -1.67 42.93 57.88
C ALA A 30 -0.92 41.79 57.15
N GLU A 31 -1.69 40.80 56.72
CA GLU A 31 -1.29 39.58 56.04
C GLU A 31 -0.44 39.87 54.79
N ALA A 32 0.47 38.96 54.48
CA ALA A 32 0.99 38.83 53.12
C ALA A 32 -0.18 38.37 52.26
N ASN A 33 -0.77 39.28 51.49
CA ASN A 33 -1.75 38.92 50.49
C ASN A 33 -1.03 38.27 49.32
N ASP A 34 -1.52 37.09 48.94
CA ASP A 34 -1.41 36.50 47.62
C ASP A 34 -1.49 37.57 46.53
N VAL A 35 -0.52 37.57 45.63
CA VAL A 35 -0.72 38.15 44.30
C VAL A 35 -1.48 37.08 43.53
N GLU A 36 -2.81 37.17 43.50
CA GLU A 36 -3.64 36.35 42.62
C GLU A 36 -3.08 36.42 41.19
N GLN A 37 -2.86 35.26 40.55
CA GLN A 37 -2.67 35.14 39.11
C GLN A 37 -3.91 35.68 38.41
N GLN A 38 -3.91 36.98 38.10
CA GLN A 38 -5.08 37.67 37.57
C GLN A 38 -5.13 37.53 36.05
N SER A 39 -6.17 36.87 35.51
CA SER A 39 -6.48 36.94 34.08
C SER A 39 -6.93 38.34 33.70
N PHE A 40 -6.46 38.85 32.56
CA PHE A 40 -6.86 40.14 32.01
C PHE A 40 -7.88 39.93 30.89
N ARG A 41 -8.96 40.71 30.89
CA ARG A 41 -10.01 40.62 29.88
C ARG A 41 -10.36 42.01 29.40
N PHE A 42 -10.32 42.24 28.09
CA PHE A 42 -10.52 43.53 27.44
C PHE A 42 -11.64 43.47 26.43
N ASP A 43 -12.53 44.46 26.49
CA ASP A 43 -13.67 44.63 25.60
C ASP A 43 -13.49 45.93 24.82
N PHE A 44 -13.50 45.82 23.50
CA PHE A 44 -13.05 46.88 22.60
C PHE A 44 -14.23 47.61 21.97
N GLY A 45 -14.35 48.89 22.32
CA GLY A 45 -15.40 49.75 21.77
C GLY A 45 -15.94 50.73 22.81
N THR A 46 -17.14 51.24 22.57
CA THR A 46 -17.78 52.29 23.41
C THR A 46 -19.19 51.93 23.87
N GLY A 47 -19.64 50.72 23.52
CA GLY A 47 -20.88 50.11 23.98
C GLY A 47 -20.82 49.69 25.45
N PRO A 48 -21.88 49.01 25.94
CA PRO A 48 -21.87 48.37 27.25
C PRO A 48 -20.77 47.31 27.31
N VAL A 49 -20.04 47.31 28.42
CA VAL A 49 -18.91 46.41 28.65
C VAL A 49 -19.41 45.04 29.10
N ALA A 50 -18.94 43.97 28.48
CA ALA A 50 -19.22 42.60 28.88
C ALA A 50 -18.83 42.34 30.34
N GLU A 51 -19.61 41.50 31.03
CA GLU A 51 -19.39 41.20 32.44
C GLU A 51 -17.99 40.58 32.65
N GLY A 52 -17.18 41.20 33.52
CA GLY A 52 -15.81 40.77 33.80
C GLY A 52 -14.73 41.30 32.85
N TYR A 53 -15.08 42.14 31.87
CA TYR A 53 -14.13 42.75 30.94
C TYR A 53 -13.84 44.21 31.31
N THR A 54 -12.66 44.68 30.89
CA THR A 54 -12.19 46.06 31.01
C THR A 54 -12.31 46.75 29.67
N GLN A 55 -12.96 47.92 29.62
CA GLN A 55 -13.18 48.64 28.36
C GLN A 55 -11.88 49.22 27.79
N VAL A 56 -11.67 49.03 26.49
CA VAL A 56 -10.67 49.72 25.66
C VAL A 56 -11.40 50.50 24.58
N THR A 57 -11.42 51.83 24.71
CA THR A 57 -12.08 52.69 23.70
C THR A 57 -11.11 53.06 22.58
N ASN A 58 -11.64 53.46 21.43
CA ASN A 58 -10.86 53.87 20.26
C ASN A 58 -10.00 55.13 20.45
N THR A 59 -10.08 55.79 21.61
CA THR A 59 -9.26 56.94 21.97
C THR A 59 -8.40 56.70 23.21
N MET A 60 -8.39 55.47 23.72
CA MET A 60 -7.64 55.08 24.91
C MET A 60 -6.20 54.74 24.52
N VAL A 61 -5.44 55.79 24.17
CA VAL A 61 -4.03 55.62 23.86
C VAL A 61 -3.28 55.14 25.10
N TYR A 62 -2.38 54.17 24.94
CA TYR A 62 -1.61 53.58 26.04
C TYR A 62 -0.94 54.65 26.90
N ASP A 63 -1.08 54.48 28.21
CA ASP A 63 -0.53 55.35 29.24
C ASP A 63 -0.02 54.47 30.39
N SER A 64 1.24 54.64 30.78
CA SER A 64 1.90 53.80 31.79
C SER A 64 1.37 53.99 33.22
N GLN A 65 0.46 54.94 33.48
CA GLN A 65 -0.27 54.97 34.75
C GLN A 65 -1.51 54.08 34.73
N THR A 66 -2.10 53.90 33.55
CA THR A 66 -3.28 53.04 33.32
C THR A 66 -2.87 51.60 33.03
N GLY A 67 -1.72 51.41 32.37
CA GLY A 67 -1.10 50.12 32.12
C GLY A 67 -1.70 49.33 30.94
N TYR A 68 -2.59 49.93 30.15
CA TYR A 68 -3.08 49.32 28.90
C TYR A 68 -3.63 50.39 27.96
N GLY A 69 -3.70 50.08 26.67
CA GLY A 69 -4.30 50.94 25.65
C GLY A 69 -3.75 50.66 24.26
N ILE A 70 -4.11 51.53 23.31
CA ILE A 70 -3.68 51.42 21.90
C ILE A 70 -2.60 52.46 21.55
N ASP A 71 -1.82 52.25 20.49
CA ASP A 71 -0.72 53.17 20.12
C ASP A 71 -1.22 54.53 19.58
N LYS A 72 -2.43 54.55 19.02
CA LYS A 72 -3.06 55.74 18.43
C LYS A 72 -4.57 55.68 18.45
N ASN A 73 -5.22 56.81 18.20
CA ASN A 73 -6.68 56.84 18.02
C ASN A 73 -7.07 56.09 16.73
N VAL A 74 -8.10 55.25 16.83
CA VAL A 74 -8.64 54.46 15.72
C VAL A 74 -10.14 54.70 15.54
N ALA A 75 -10.76 54.04 14.56
CA ALA A 75 -12.22 54.08 14.42
C ALA A 75 -12.90 53.06 15.35
N GLU A 76 -14.20 53.24 15.55
CA GLU A 76 -15.05 52.42 16.42
C GLU A 76 -16.41 52.16 15.76
N ARG A 77 -17.00 51.00 16.02
CA ARG A 77 -18.37 50.67 15.59
C ARG A 77 -19.08 49.90 16.70
N ASP A 78 -20.37 50.14 16.84
CA ASP A 78 -21.28 49.36 17.69
C ASP A 78 -22.51 48.96 16.87
N ARG A 79 -22.80 47.65 16.83
CA ARG A 79 -23.91 47.02 16.09
C ARG A 79 -25.12 46.71 16.97
N GLY A 80 -24.96 46.70 18.29
CA GLY A 80 -26.04 46.42 19.24
C GLY A 80 -26.43 44.94 19.42
N ALA A 81 -25.73 44.02 18.76
CA ALA A 81 -25.92 42.57 18.78
C ALA A 81 -24.57 41.90 18.39
N PRO A 82 -24.32 40.62 18.70
CA PRO A 82 -25.22 39.66 19.37
C PRO A 82 -25.22 39.75 20.90
N ASP A 83 -24.14 40.24 21.51
CA ASP A 83 -23.98 40.44 22.95
C ASP A 83 -23.01 41.58 23.23
N ASP A 84 -22.80 41.91 24.51
CA ASP A 84 -21.97 43.05 24.91
C ASP A 84 -20.49 42.92 24.52
N LEU A 85 -19.94 41.70 24.35
CA LEU A 85 -18.53 41.52 23.96
C LEU A 85 -18.33 41.61 22.43
N ARG A 86 -19.30 41.16 21.65
CA ARG A 86 -19.18 41.03 20.18
C ARG A 86 -19.85 42.15 19.40
N ARG A 87 -20.68 42.96 20.06
CA ARG A 87 -21.46 44.01 19.39
C ARG A 87 -20.63 45.18 18.90
N ASP A 88 -19.56 45.51 19.59
CA ASP A 88 -18.69 46.63 19.26
C ASP A 88 -17.24 46.19 19.11
N PHE A 89 -16.52 47.02 18.36
CA PHE A 89 -15.13 46.80 18.03
C PHE A 89 -14.46 48.13 17.71
N ILE A 90 -13.15 48.16 17.85
CA ILE A 90 -12.30 49.19 17.27
C ILE A 90 -11.67 48.68 15.97
N LEU A 91 -11.29 49.59 15.06
CA LEU A 91 -10.67 49.24 13.79
C LEU A 91 -9.78 50.35 13.20
N ASP A 92 -8.64 49.93 12.64
CA ASP A 92 -7.78 50.69 11.73
C ASP A 92 -7.02 49.70 10.83
N GLY A 93 -6.36 50.16 9.77
CA GLY A 93 -5.62 49.26 8.87
C GLY A 93 -4.34 48.67 9.48
N ASP A 94 -3.86 49.29 10.55
CA ASP A 94 -2.61 49.00 11.25
C ASP A 94 -2.65 49.74 12.60
N TYR A 95 -2.52 49.08 13.75
CA TYR A 95 -2.39 49.68 15.10
C TYR A 95 -1.97 48.61 16.10
N GLU A 96 -1.54 49.01 17.29
CA GLU A 96 -1.03 48.10 18.31
C GLU A 96 -1.83 48.26 19.61
N PHE A 97 -2.12 47.13 20.28
CA PHE A 97 -2.62 47.09 21.66
C PHE A 97 -1.49 46.67 22.61
N MET A 98 -1.28 47.46 23.67
CA MET A 98 -0.28 47.21 24.70
C MET A 98 -0.96 47.04 26.06
N VAL A 99 -0.46 46.12 26.88
CA VAL A 99 -0.87 45.95 28.28
C VAL A 99 0.33 45.55 29.15
N ASP A 100 0.53 46.27 30.25
CA ASP A 100 1.55 45.98 31.26
C ASP A 100 1.13 44.74 32.05
N ILE A 101 1.83 43.62 31.82
CA ILE A 101 1.64 42.36 32.55
C ILE A 101 3.02 41.80 32.94
N PRO A 102 3.16 41.12 34.09
CA PRO A 102 4.45 40.57 34.52
C PRO A 102 5.07 39.63 33.49
N ASP A 103 6.40 39.51 33.49
CA ASP A 103 7.09 38.48 32.70
C ASP A 103 6.53 37.08 33.00
N GLY A 104 6.27 36.30 31.95
CA GLY A 104 5.70 34.96 32.08
C GLY A 104 5.07 34.43 30.80
N GLU A 105 4.60 33.19 30.86
CA GLU A 105 3.83 32.55 29.79
C GLU A 105 2.35 32.89 29.91
N TYR A 106 1.74 33.25 28.80
CA TYR A 106 0.33 33.63 28.75
C TYR A 106 -0.39 32.95 27.60
N PHE A 107 -1.61 32.49 27.89
CA PHE A 107 -2.58 32.16 26.88
C PHE A 107 -3.36 33.42 26.48
N VAL A 108 -3.37 33.73 25.19
CA VAL A 108 -4.05 34.90 24.62
C VAL A 108 -5.14 34.42 23.67
N ARG A 109 -6.39 34.85 23.92
CA ARG A 109 -7.55 34.64 23.05
C ARG A 109 -8.03 35.98 22.52
N ILE A 110 -8.11 36.09 21.20
CA ILE A 110 -8.53 37.28 20.48
C ILE A 110 -9.83 36.97 19.75
N ILE A 111 -10.82 37.84 19.86
CA ILE A 111 -12.13 37.71 19.20
C ILE A 111 -12.28 38.84 18.18
N ALA A 112 -12.61 38.50 16.93
CA ALA A 112 -12.82 39.48 15.87
C ALA A 112 -13.94 39.09 14.90
N GLY A 113 -14.80 40.06 14.57
CA GLY A 113 -15.90 39.92 13.61
C GLY A 113 -16.69 41.21 13.42
N ASP A 114 -17.68 41.17 12.54
CA ASP A 114 -18.66 42.25 12.34
C ASP A 114 -19.99 41.65 11.90
N ASP A 115 -21.08 42.04 12.56
CA ASP A 115 -22.44 41.56 12.28
C ASP A 115 -22.88 41.79 10.81
N ILE A 116 -22.33 42.82 10.14
CA ILE A 116 -22.77 43.22 8.80
C ILE A 116 -21.69 43.20 7.71
N ALA A 117 -20.45 42.82 8.04
CA ALA A 117 -19.36 42.86 7.09
C ALA A 117 -18.38 41.71 7.26
N PHE A 118 -17.80 41.28 6.15
CA PHE A 118 -16.67 40.36 6.16
C PHE A 118 -15.51 40.96 6.96
N ASN A 119 -14.84 40.11 7.74
CA ASN A 119 -13.65 40.41 8.51
C ASN A 119 -12.48 39.56 8.04
N ARG A 120 -11.34 40.20 7.85
CA ARG A 120 -10.02 39.58 7.80
C ARG A 120 -9.04 40.49 8.54
N THR A 121 -8.65 40.07 9.74
CA THR A 121 -7.76 40.85 10.61
C THR A 121 -6.54 40.01 10.95
N GLY A 122 -5.35 40.54 10.70
CA GLY A 122 -4.08 39.87 11.00
C GLY A 122 -3.53 40.27 12.36
N PHE A 123 -2.83 39.35 13.02
CA PHE A 123 -2.27 39.56 14.36
C PHE A 123 -0.81 39.14 14.42
N THR A 124 0.02 40.01 15.00
CA THR A 124 1.36 39.69 15.47
C THR A 124 1.36 39.85 16.99
N VAL A 125 1.80 38.84 17.74
CA VAL A 125 1.84 38.88 19.20
C VAL A 125 3.30 38.73 19.64
N GLU A 126 3.82 39.67 20.42
CA GLU A 126 5.25 39.71 20.82
C GLU A 126 6.21 39.63 19.62
N GLY A 127 5.84 40.24 18.49
CA GLY A 127 6.64 40.24 17.26
C GLY A 127 6.57 38.96 16.42
N GLU A 128 5.80 37.95 16.83
CA GLU A 128 5.56 36.72 16.07
C GLU A 128 4.23 36.76 15.32
N ASP A 129 4.23 36.50 14.01
CA ASP A 129 3.02 36.48 13.18
C ASP A 129 2.16 35.26 13.51
N LYS A 130 0.93 35.49 14.01
CA LYS A 130 -0.03 34.43 14.38
C LYS A 130 -1.12 34.21 13.32
N GLY A 131 -1.02 34.89 12.18
CA GLY A 131 -1.97 34.73 11.06
C GLY A 131 -3.19 35.65 11.17
N ASN A 132 -4.32 35.22 10.58
CA ASN A 132 -5.51 36.05 10.41
C ASN A 132 -6.76 35.40 11.04
N ILE A 133 -7.61 36.20 11.69
CA ILE A 133 -9.02 35.85 11.90
C ILE A 133 -9.80 36.25 10.65
N SER A 134 -10.45 35.28 9.99
CA SER A 134 -11.37 35.50 8.88
C SER A 134 -12.79 35.09 9.24
N SER A 135 -13.77 35.97 9.08
CA SER A 135 -15.18 35.65 9.32
C SER A 135 -16.12 36.33 8.31
N SER A 136 -17.22 35.65 7.97
CA SER A 136 -18.29 36.22 7.15
C SER A 136 -19.11 37.24 7.97
N ALA A 137 -19.91 38.06 7.28
CA ALA A 137 -20.84 38.96 7.96
C ALA A 137 -21.81 38.18 8.86
N GLY A 138 -21.92 38.57 10.13
CA GLY A 138 -22.75 37.89 11.14
C GLY A 138 -22.00 36.83 11.95
N GLU A 139 -20.77 36.49 11.56
CA GLU A 139 -19.93 35.49 12.22
C GLU A 139 -18.75 36.14 12.94
N TYR A 140 -18.36 35.53 14.04
CA TYR A 140 -17.23 35.94 14.88
C TYR A 140 -16.31 34.74 15.03
N ALA A 141 -15.02 34.97 14.78
CA ALA A 141 -14.01 33.94 14.90
C ALA A 141 -12.96 34.37 15.93
N GLU A 142 -12.18 33.40 16.38
CA GLU A 142 -11.24 33.55 17.48
C GLU A 142 -9.86 33.09 17.04
N LEU A 143 -8.83 33.73 17.57
CA LEU A 143 -7.45 33.30 17.49
C LEU A 143 -6.95 33.07 18.91
N THR A 144 -6.38 31.90 19.15
CA THR A 144 -5.81 31.51 20.44
C THR A 144 -4.33 31.20 20.27
N THR A 145 -3.47 31.73 21.13
CA THR A 145 -2.02 31.48 21.08
C THR A 145 -1.42 31.49 22.49
N MET A 146 -0.34 30.73 22.66
CA MET A 146 0.60 30.93 23.75
C MET A 146 1.62 32.01 23.37
N THR A 147 2.09 32.79 24.35
CA THR A 147 3.13 33.79 24.16
C THR A 147 3.90 34.04 25.46
N THR A 148 5.19 34.36 25.31
CA THR A 148 6.08 34.72 26.42
C THR A 148 6.22 36.24 26.50
N VAL A 149 5.85 36.83 27.62
CA VAL A 149 6.17 38.23 27.94
C VAL A 149 7.51 38.28 28.67
N SER A 150 8.42 39.14 28.23
CA SER A 150 9.79 39.20 28.74
C SER A 150 10.30 40.61 29.10
N ASP A 151 9.47 41.63 28.90
CA ASP A 151 9.78 43.03 29.19
C ASP A 151 8.66 43.75 29.97
N GLU A 152 7.89 42.99 30.75
CA GLU A 152 6.75 43.44 31.57
C GLU A 152 5.59 44.09 30.76
N GLN A 153 5.50 43.85 29.44
CA GLN A 153 4.42 44.35 28.58
C GLN A 153 4.08 43.37 27.46
N LEU A 154 2.79 43.08 27.26
CA LEU A 154 2.31 42.35 26.08
C LEU A 154 1.92 43.33 24.98
N ASN A 155 2.42 43.07 23.77
CA ASN A 155 2.22 43.85 22.56
C ASN A 155 1.54 43.00 21.48
N ILE A 156 0.43 43.51 20.94
CA ILE A 156 -0.36 42.86 19.89
C ILE A 156 -0.53 43.84 18.72
N ASP A 157 0.19 43.61 17.63
CA ASP A 157 -0.01 44.35 16.38
C ASP A 157 -1.23 43.81 15.63
N ILE A 158 -2.07 44.71 15.16
CA ILE A 158 -3.35 44.44 14.53
C ILE A 158 -3.37 45.09 13.14
N ARG A 159 -3.53 44.27 12.10
CA ARG A 159 -3.40 44.69 10.69
C ARG A 159 -4.60 44.29 9.82
N GLU A 160 -4.61 44.78 8.58
CA GLU A 160 -5.62 44.52 7.55
C GLU A 160 -6.98 45.21 7.79
N ASN A 161 -8.06 44.49 8.11
CA ASN A 161 -9.30 45.14 8.53
C ASN A 161 -9.20 45.72 9.95
N GLY A 162 -8.28 45.16 10.75
CA GLY A 162 -7.95 45.57 12.10
C GLY A 162 -9.10 45.55 13.09
N ARG A 163 -10.13 44.73 12.88
CA ARG A 163 -11.26 44.65 13.82
C ARG A 163 -10.88 43.80 15.02
N ILE A 164 -11.14 44.32 16.21
CA ILE A 164 -11.04 43.55 17.45
C ILE A 164 -12.22 43.85 18.36
N ASN A 165 -12.86 42.79 18.85
CA ASN A 165 -14.00 42.84 19.75
C ASN A 165 -13.55 42.60 21.19
N GLY A 166 -12.71 41.60 21.42
CA GLY A 166 -12.28 41.21 22.75
C GLY A 166 -10.91 40.55 22.78
N ILE A 167 -10.21 40.72 23.90
CA ILE A 167 -8.98 39.97 24.23
C ILE A 167 -9.13 39.38 25.63
N GLU A 168 -8.73 38.13 25.79
CA GLU A 168 -8.52 37.48 27.08
C GLU A 168 -7.07 37.02 27.18
N ILE A 169 -6.42 37.32 28.30
CA ILE A 169 -5.03 36.99 28.60
C ILE A 169 -5.02 36.25 29.93
N THR A 170 -4.61 34.99 29.91
CA THR A 170 -4.60 34.15 31.10
C THR A 170 -3.15 33.77 31.42
N PRO A 171 -2.62 34.15 32.60
CA PRO A 171 -1.29 33.69 33.02
C PRO A 171 -1.29 32.17 33.12
N MET A 172 -0.31 31.54 32.50
CA MET A 172 -0.09 30.11 32.60
C MET A 172 1.03 29.87 33.61
N SER A 173 0.74 29.05 34.61
CA SER A 173 1.77 28.55 35.53
C SER A 173 2.23 27.18 35.08
N GLU A 174 3.55 26.98 35.06
CA GLU A 174 4.11 25.64 34.94
C GLU A 174 3.69 24.80 36.15
N LEU A 175 3.37 23.53 35.91
CA LEU A 175 3.27 22.57 37.00
C LEU A 175 4.65 22.28 37.55
N THR A 176 4.76 22.24 38.87
CA THR A 176 6.02 21.95 39.55
C THR A 176 5.85 20.80 40.52
N GLY A 177 6.97 20.29 41.03
CA GLY A 177 6.96 19.22 42.01
C GLY A 177 6.63 17.84 41.43
N LEU A 178 6.74 17.64 40.10
CA LEU A 178 6.64 16.30 39.54
C LEU A 178 7.79 15.46 40.10
N GLU A 179 7.42 14.40 40.82
CA GLU A 179 8.33 13.41 41.36
C GLU A 179 7.72 12.00 41.29
N VAL A 180 8.60 11.01 41.40
CA VAL A 180 8.22 9.61 41.52
C VAL A 180 7.95 9.32 42.98
N GLU A 181 6.68 9.09 43.33
CA GLU A 181 6.31 8.70 44.68
C GLU A 181 6.79 7.29 44.99
N SER A 182 6.59 6.36 44.05
CA SER A 182 7.06 4.98 44.16
C SER A 182 7.17 4.28 42.81
N LYS A 183 7.99 3.23 42.74
CA LYS A 183 8.04 2.28 41.63
C LYS A 183 7.95 0.84 42.15
N SER A 184 7.31 -0.03 41.38
CA SER A 184 7.21 -1.47 41.63
C SER A 184 8.04 -2.21 40.58
N LEU A 185 8.99 -3.03 41.03
CA LEU A 185 9.83 -3.85 40.15
C LEU A 185 9.47 -5.33 40.37
N GLY A 186 8.40 -5.81 39.75
CA GLY A 186 7.92 -7.17 39.96
C GLY A 186 7.00 -7.60 38.83
N MET A 187 6.20 -8.64 39.06
CA MET A 187 5.23 -9.13 38.06
C MET A 187 4.07 -8.17 37.81
N GLN A 188 3.80 -7.28 38.77
CA GLN A 188 2.93 -6.11 38.64
C GLN A 188 3.79 -4.87 38.81
N GLU A 189 4.56 -4.54 37.77
CA GLU A 189 5.36 -3.34 37.71
C GLU A 189 4.50 -2.11 37.50
N SER A 190 4.92 -0.98 38.07
CA SER A 190 4.25 0.30 37.90
C SER A 190 5.11 1.46 38.38
N VAL A 191 4.77 2.67 37.91
CA VAL A 191 5.34 3.93 38.39
C VAL A 191 4.21 4.79 38.92
N THR A 192 4.29 5.20 40.18
CA THR A 192 3.35 6.18 40.76
C THR A 192 4.01 7.55 40.81
N LEU A 193 3.40 8.50 40.12
CA LEU A 193 3.81 9.88 40.01
C LEU A 193 2.92 10.76 40.89
N THR A 194 3.52 11.80 41.47
CA THR A 194 2.82 12.86 42.19
C THR A 194 3.38 14.21 41.76
N TRP A 195 2.54 15.24 41.83
CA TRP A 195 2.93 16.63 41.53
C TRP A 195 2.15 17.62 42.39
N ASP A 196 2.55 18.89 42.37
CA ASP A 196 1.82 19.93 43.10
C ASP A 196 0.47 20.23 42.41
N SER A 197 -0.60 20.34 43.19
CA SER A 197 -1.92 20.71 42.66
C SER A 197 -1.93 22.15 42.15
N ASN A 198 -2.72 22.42 41.11
CA ASN A 198 -2.90 23.75 40.55
C ASN A 198 -4.40 24.11 40.60
N ASP A 199 -4.74 25.25 41.20
CA ASP A 199 -6.14 25.67 41.39
C ASP A 199 -6.87 25.96 40.06
N ALA A 200 -6.12 26.20 38.97
CA ALA A 200 -6.67 26.37 37.63
C ALA A 200 -6.89 25.04 36.89
N ALA A 201 -6.43 23.90 37.44
CA ALA A 201 -6.53 22.60 36.80
C ALA A 201 -7.91 21.96 37.00
N VAL A 202 -8.54 21.58 35.88
CA VAL A 202 -9.73 20.73 35.84
C VAL A 202 -9.35 19.26 35.69
N SER A 203 -8.27 18.97 34.97
CA SER A 203 -7.67 17.64 34.85
C SER A 203 -6.19 17.75 34.52
N TYR A 204 -5.44 16.66 34.65
CA TYR A 204 -4.03 16.54 34.30
C TYR A 204 -3.85 15.58 33.14
N GLN A 205 -2.90 15.85 32.26
CA GLN A 205 -2.50 14.92 31.19
C GLN A 205 -1.10 14.40 31.48
N VAL A 206 -0.94 13.09 31.33
CA VAL A 206 0.29 12.38 31.67
C VAL A 206 0.99 11.96 30.39
N TYR A 207 2.22 12.39 30.27
CA TYR A 207 3.07 12.12 29.12
C TYR A 207 4.27 11.27 29.52
N ARG A 208 4.64 10.35 28.63
CA ARG A 208 5.81 9.49 28.78
C ARG A 208 6.54 9.39 27.45
N LYS A 209 7.86 9.31 27.51
CA LYS A 209 8.71 8.84 26.41
C LYS A 209 9.69 7.80 26.93
N ALA A 210 10.00 6.79 26.13
CA ALA A 210 11.03 5.81 26.42
C ALA A 210 12.43 6.39 26.12
N GLU A 211 13.47 5.77 26.68
CA GLU A 211 14.85 6.12 26.35
C GLU A 211 15.09 6.07 24.83
N GLY A 212 15.60 7.16 24.25
CA GLY A 212 15.88 7.28 22.82
C GLY A 212 14.73 7.87 21.99
N GLU A 213 13.52 7.98 22.52
CA GLU A 213 12.42 8.68 21.84
C GLU A 213 12.60 10.21 21.93
N GLU A 214 12.35 10.91 20.82
CA GLU A 214 12.47 12.38 20.77
C GLU A 214 11.22 13.10 21.30
N THR A 215 10.05 12.48 21.17
CA THR A 215 8.74 13.08 21.48
C THR A 215 8.02 12.34 22.60
N PHE A 216 7.21 13.09 23.36
CA PHE A 216 6.35 12.53 24.40
C PHE A 216 5.04 12.00 23.82
N SER A 217 4.61 10.83 24.31
CA SER A 217 3.29 10.27 24.06
C SER A 217 2.40 10.40 25.28
N LYS A 218 1.13 10.74 25.07
CA LYS A 218 0.13 10.79 26.14
C LYS A 218 -0.25 9.38 26.55
N ILE A 219 -0.05 9.03 27.82
CA ILE A 219 -0.35 7.70 28.35
C ILE A 219 -1.62 7.65 29.21
N GLY A 220 -2.14 8.82 29.61
CA GLY A 220 -3.36 8.88 30.41
C GLY A 220 -3.71 10.29 30.88
N SER A 221 -4.73 10.37 31.70
CA SER A 221 -5.17 11.58 32.37
C SER A 221 -5.52 11.30 33.84
N SER A 222 -5.54 12.34 34.66
CA SER A 222 -5.94 12.24 36.08
C SER A 222 -6.74 13.45 36.51
N ASP A 223 -7.80 13.24 37.30
CA ASP A 223 -8.57 14.32 37.94
C ASP A 223 -7.94 14.78 39.26
N THR A 224 -6.83 14.15 39.67
CA THR A 224 -6.11 14.44 40.90
C THR A 224 -4.62 14.58 40.62
N ASN A 225 -3.85 15.08 41.58
CA ASN A 225 -2.42 15.35 41.43
C ASN A 225 -1.51 14.11 41.57
N ASN A 226 -2.02 12.93 41.18
CA ASN A 226 -1.30 11.67 41.16
C ASN A 226 -1.73 10.82 39.97
N TYR A 227 -0.85 9.92 39.53
CA TYR A 227 -1.12 8.93 38.49
C TYR A 227 -0.26 7.69 38.67
N THR A 228 -0.83 6.50 38.46
CA THR A 228 -0.09 5.24 38.43
C THR A 228 -0.03 4.74 36.99
N ASP A 229 1.17 4.72 36.42
CA ASP A 229 1.45 4.08 35.14
C ASP A 229 1.67 2.58 35.35
N GLU A 230 0.68 1.78 34.95
CA GLU A 230 0.73 0.30 34.96
C GLU A 230 1.24 -0.28 33.62
N THR A 231 1.66 0.58 32.69
CA THR A 231 2.14 0.21 31.35
C THR A 231 3.65 0.37 31.19
N ALA A 232 4.35 0.84 32.23
CA ALA A 232 5.80 0.97 32.25
C ALA A 232 6.43 -0.41 32.44
N GLU A 233 7.33 -0.81 31.56
CA GLU A 233 7.82 -2.19 31.50
C GLU A 233 9.20 -2.34 32.13
N LEU A 234 9.47 -3.50 32.73
CA LEU A 234 10.79 -3.79 33.32
C LEU A 234 11.92 -3.75 32.30
N GLY A 235 13.07 -3.23 32.75
CA GLY A 235 14.31 -3.12 31.99
C GLY A 235 14.40 -1.96 31.01
N TYR A 236 13.41 -1.07 31.00
CA TYR A 236 13.42 0.16 30.22
C TYR A 236 13.51 1.39 31.13
N SER A 237 13.95 2.51 30.56
CA SER A 237 13.95 3.81 31.22
C SER A 237 12.94 4.73 30.54
N TYR A 238 12.22 5.50 31.35
CA TYR A 238 11.16 6.38 30.91
C TYR A 238 11.35 7.79 31.46
N THR A 239 11.06 8.79 30.65
CA THR A 239 10.91 10.18 31.11
C THR A 239 9.44 10.55 31.13
N TYR A 240 8.98 11.18 32.21
CA TYR A 240 7.61 11.65 32.38
C TYR A 240 7.53 13.17 32.44
N ALA A 241 6.43 13.70 31.92
CA ALA A 241 6.01 15.09 32.05
C ALA A 241 4.50 15.16 32.28
N ILE A 242 4.05 16.19 32.98
CA ILE A 242 2.62 16.42 33.27
C ILE A 242 2.22 17.80 32.77
N THR A 243 1.04 17.89 32.17
CA THR A 243 0.34 19.15 31.91
C THR A 243 -0.98 19.17 32.68
N PHE A 244 -1.66 20.31 32.72
CA PHE A 244 -3.06 20.37 33.12
C PHE A 244 -3.94 21.02 32.06
N MET A 245 -5.21 20.65 32.07
CA MET A 245 -6.28 21.32 31.34
C MET A 245 -7.01 22.27 32.27
N ASN A 246 -7.20 23.51 31.84
CA ASN A 246 -8.02 24.48 32.59
C ASN A 246 -9.52 24.39 32.20
N GLU A 247 -10.36 25.22 32.82
CA GLU A 247 -11.82 25.27 32.55
C GLU A 247 -12.17 25.64 31.10
N GLN A 248 -11.26 26.29 30.38
CA GLN A 248 -11.41 26.67 28.98
C GLN A 248 -10.96 25.56 28.02
N GLY A 249 -10.52 24.41 28.52
CA GLY A 249 -10.04 23.30 27.70
C GLY A 249 -8.67 23.55 27.08
N ILE A 250 -7.85 24.40 27.70
CA ILE A 250 -6.48 24.70 27.24
C ILE A 250 -5.49 23.92 28.09
N GLU A 251 -4.51 23.33 27.41
CA GLU A 251 -3.42 22.57 28.02
C GLU A 251 -2.25 23.47 28.40
N SER A 252 -1.68 23.26 29.60
CA SER A 252 -0.48 23.96 30.05
C SER A 252 0.79 23.48 29.35
N PRO A 253 1.89 24.24 29.41
CA PRO A 253 3.22 23.68 29.16
C PRO A 253 3.52 22.47 30.06
N ASN A 254 4.50 21.67 29.65
CA ASN A 254 5.02 20.55 30.44
C ASN A 254 5.57 21.02 31.79
N SER A 255 5.38 20.19 32.82
CA SER A 255 6.08 20.29 34.09
C SER A 255 7.59 20.08 33.94
N ASN A 256 8.32 20.15 35.06
CA ASN A 256 9.65 19.52 35.12
C ASN A 256 9.57 18.04 34.69
N GLU A 257 10.62 17.55 34.03
CA GLU A 257 10.73 16.14 33.65
C GLU A 257 11.26 15.29 34.82
N VAL A 258 10.83 14.03 34.91
CA VAL A 258 11.40 13.04 35.82
C VAL A 258 11.70 11.73 35.08
N GLU A 259 12.92 11.24 35.27
CA GLU A 259 13.41 10.00 34.66
C GLU A 259 13.29 8.83 35.66
N VAL A 260 12.86 7.67 35.16
CA VAL A 260 12.62 6.46 35.94
C VAL A 260 13.17 5.24 35.23
N ASP A 261 14.13 4.58 35.86
CA ASP A 261 14.60 3.26 35.45
C ASP A 261 13.66 2.18 36.00
N MET A 262 13.11 1.34 35.14
CA MET A 262 12.31 0.17 35.53
C MET A 262 13.19 -1.07 35.78
N PHE A 263 14.32 -0.85 36.44
CA PHE A 263 15.24 -1.88 36.92
C PHE A 263 16.04 -1.38 38.14
N ASP A 264 16.73 -2.30 38.80
CA ASP A 264 17.68 -2.08 39.88
C ASP A 264 19.04 -2.62 39.47
N GLU A 265 19.98 -1.73 39.14
CA GLU A 265 21.36 -2.07 38.74
C GLU A 265 22.13 -2.93 39.77
N SER A 266 21.65 -3.01 41.02
CA SER A 266 22.25 -3.85 42.05
C SER A 266 21.82 -5.32 41.99
N VAL A 267 20.72 -5.60 41.27
CA VAL A 267 20.24 -6.95 40.97
C VAL A 267 20.90 -7.44 39.68
N THR A 268 21.33 -8.70 39.66
CA THR A 268 21.95 -9.27 38.45
C THR A 268 20.89 -9.58 37.41
N VAL A 269 21.11 -9.12 36.18
CA VAL A 269 20.27 -9.43 35.01
C VAL A 269 20.27 -10.96 34.76
N PRO A 270 19.14 -11.57 34.35
CA PRO A 270 19.08 -13.00 34.06
C PRO A 270 20.00 -13.39 32.90
N ALA A 271 20.32 -14.69 32.80
CA ALA A 271 20.96 -15.21 31.59
C ALA A 271 19.98 -15.21 30.40
N ALA A 272 20.50 -15.18 29.17
CA ALA A 272 19.67 -15.37 27.98
C ALA A 272 18.97 -16.75 28.04
N PRO A 273 17.67 -16.83 27.70
CA PRO A 273 16.98 -18.11 27.54
C PRO A 273 17.71 -19.01 26.54
N GLY A 274 17.82 -20.29 26.86
CA GLY A 274 18.47 -21.29 26.00
C GLY A 274 17.51 -22.41 25.58
N ASN A 275 17.90 -23.19 24.58
CA ASN A 275 17.10 -24.29 24.02
C ASN A 275 15.69 -23.84 23.59
N LEU A 276 15.62 -22.73 22.85
CA LEU A 276 14.37 -22.29 22.23
C LEU A 276 14.01 -23.29 21.12
N GLU A 277 12.82 -23.90 21.19
CA GLU A 277 12.36 -24.90 20.23
C GLU A 277 10.85 -24.80 19.97
N VAL A 278 10.40 -25.28 18.81
CA VAL A 278 8.98 -25.41 18.48
C VAL A 278 8.42 -26.64 19.19
N GLU A 279 7.38 -26.45 20.01
CA GLU A 279 6.63 -27.56 20.62
C GLU A 279 5.53 -28.09 19.70
N ASP A 280 4.79 -27.18 19.05
CA ASP A 280 3.67 -27.48 18.15
C ASP A 280 3.49 -26.36 17.13
N ALA A 281 2.98 -26.69 15.95
CA ALA A 281 2.64 -25.71 14.93
C ALA A 281 1.39 -26.18 14.18
N THR A 282 0.45 -25.26 13.98
CA THR A 282 -0.77 -25.43 13.19
C THR A 282 -0.81 -24.32 12.14
N ALA A 283 -1.75 -24.41 11.18
CA ALA A 283 -1.91 -23.38 10.14
C ALA A 283 -2.03 -21.95 10.69
N GLU A 284 -2.54 -21.78 11.92
CA GLU A 284 -2.87 -20.47 12.53
C GLU A 284 -2.07 -20.20 13.82
N SER A 285 -1.09 -21.04 14.16
CA SER A 285 -0.36 -20.85 15.43
C SER A 285 0.98 -21.56 15.50
N VAL A 286 1.95 -20.96 16.20
CA VAL A 286 3.19 -21.63 16.61
C VAL A 286 3.33 -21.57 18.13
N SER A 287 3.49 -22.73 18.76
CA SER A 287 3.84 -22.85 20.18
C SER A 287 5.33 -23.13 20.33
N ILE A 288 6.03 -22.24 21.04
CA ILE A 288 7.47 -22.33 21.31
C ILE A 288 7.72 -22.51 22.80
N SER A 289 8.79 -23.21 23.15
CA SER A 289 9.26 -23.36 24.52
C SER A 289 10.76 -23.15 24.64
N TRP A 290 11.22 -22.88 25.85
CA TRP A 290 12.63 -22.70 26.16
C TRP A 290 12.96 -23.22 27.55
N SER A 291 14.25 -23.29 27.87
CA SER A 291 14.71 -23.63 29.21
C SER A 291 14.44 -22.50 30.20
N ASP A 292 13.84 -22.83 31.34
CA ASP A 292 13.61 -21.90 32.43
C ASP A 292 14.93 -21.24 32.90
N THR A 293 14.90 -19.92 33.05
CA THR A 293 16.05 -19.11 33.43
C THR A 293 15.98 -18.78 34.92
N ASP A 294 17.03 -19.15 35.66
CA ASP A 294 17.14 -18.80 37.08
C ASP A 294 16.94 -17.29 37.30
N ASP A 295 16.17 -16.93 38.33
CA ASP A 295 15.85 -15.56 38.74
C ASP A 295 15.01 -14.73 37.75
N ALA A 296 14.52 -15.32 36.65
CA ALA A 296 13.53 -14.68 35.78
C ALA A 296 12.14 -14.66 36.43
N ILE A 297 11.41 -13.57 36.26
CA ILE A 297 10.01 -13.44 36.72
C ILE A 297 9.02 -13.43 35.55
N LYS A 298 9.49 -13.17 34.33
CA LYS A 298 8.75 -13.28 33.07
C LYS A 298 9.73 -13.26 31.88
N TYR A 299 9.19 -13.42 30.68
CA TYR A 299 9.91 -13.39 29.43
C TYR A 299 9.24 -12.44 28.44
N TYR A 300 10.04 -11.69 27.69
CA TYR A 300 9.57 -10.95 26.51
C TYR A 300 9.84 -11.79 25.27
N VAL A 301 8.78 -12.01 24.49
CA VAL A 301 8.81 -12.82 23.27
C VAL A 301 8.75 -11.88 22.08
N TYR A 302 9.65 -12.10 21.14
CA TYR A 302 9.79 -11.28 19.95
C TYR A 302 9.68 -12.14 18.71
N ARG A 303 9.11 -11.57 17.65
CA ARG A 303 8.97 -12.17 16.33
C ARG A 303 9.54 -11.26 15.27
N SER A 304 10.11 -11.86 14.24
CA SER A 304 10.46 -11.24 12.96
C SER A 304 10.01 -12.16 11.84
N ARG A 305 9.78 -11.63 10.64
CA ARG A 305 9.55 -12.46 9.44
C ARG A 305 10.86 -12.95 8.81
N PHE A 306 11.96 -12.26 9.11
CA PHE A 306 13.27 -12.59 8.58
C PHE A 306 14.31 -12.70 9.72
N GLU A 307 15.26 -13.61 9.58
CA GLU A 307 16.23 -13.94 10.63
C GLU A 307 17.06 -12.72 11.08
N ASP A 308 17.43 -11.89 10.11
CA ASP A 308 18.33 -10.75 10.26
C ASP A 308 17.60 -9.38 10.34
N ASP A 309 16.27 -9.38 10.39
CA ASP A 309 15.46 -8.17 10.46
C ASP A 309 15.13 -7.77 11.92
N LYS A 310 14.46 -6.62 12.09
CA LYS A 310 14.07 -6.07 13.38
C LYS A 310 12.96 -6.91 14.02
N PHE A 311 13.31 -7.54 15.13
CA PHE A 311 12.36 -8.28 15.96
C PHE A 311 11.42 -7.35 16.73
N SER A 312 10.12 -7.54 16.53
CA SER A 312 9.05 -6.84 17.26
C SER A 312 8.59 -7.68 18.44
N LYS A 313 8.34 -7.05 19.58
CA LYS A 313 7.83 -7.75 20.76
C LYS A 313 6.36 -8.09 20.54
N ILE A 314 6.02 -9.38 20.59
CA ILE A 314 4.66 -9.88 20.35
C ILE A 314 3.93 -10.28 21.63
N GLY A 315 4.66 -10.47 22.74
CA GLY A 315 4.02 -10.91 23.97
C GLY A 315 4.92 -11.01 25.18
N VAL A 316 4.30 -11.30 26.31
CA VAL A 316 4.94 -11.54 27.60
C VAL A 316 4.49 -12.91 28.10
N ALA A 317 5.46 -13.76 28.46
CA ALA A 317 5.19 -15.08 29.02
C ALA A 317 5.60 -15.14 30.49
N GLU A 318 4.72 -15.68 31.35
CA GLU A 318 5.03 -15.97 32.76
C GLU A 318 5.70 -17.34 32.95
N GLU A 319 5.54 -18.23 31.97
CA GLU A 319 6.13 -19.56 31.93
C GLU A 319 7.15 -19.64 30.79
N SER A 320 7.97 -20.71 30.76
CA SER A 320 8.99 -20.93 29.71
C SER A 320 8.42 -21.43 28.38
N ALA A 321 7.24 -20.94 28.01
CA ALA A 321 6.51 -21.28 26.80
C ALA A 321 5.61 -20.12 26.35
N PHE A 322 5.37 -20.03 25.05
CA PHE A 322 4.50 -19.04 24.44
C PHE A 322 3.82 -19.62 23.20
N THR A 323 2.54 -19.30 23.01
CA THR A 323 1.82 -19.62 21.77
C THR A 323 1.56 -18.31 21.05
N ASP A 324 2.08 -18.19 19.84
CA ASP A 324 1.73 -17.14 18.90
C ASP A 324 0.57 -17.62 18.03
N ASP A 325 -0.62 -17.08 18.26
CA ASP A 325 -1.86 -17.34 17.52
C ASP A 325 -2.26 -16.14 16.63
N SER A 326 -1.30 -15.24 16.37
CA SER A 326 -1.47 -14.04 15.55
C SER A 326 -0.82 -14.15 14.17
N ILE A 327 -0.52 -15.37 13.72
CA ILE A 327 0.21 -15.66 12.48
C ILE A 327 -0.48 -16.71 11.65
N SER A 328 -0.11 -16.75 10.37
CA SER A 328 -0.35 -17.89 9.52
C SER A 328 0.96 -18.58 9.17
N THR A 329 1.04 -19.89 9.35
CA THR A 329 2.27 -20.66 9.08
C THR A 329 2.41 -21.07 7.60
N PHE A 330 1.91 -20.26 6.67
CA PHE A 330 2.25 -20.37 5.25
C PHE A 330 3.66 -19.84 4.96
N ALA A 331 4.18 -19.00 5.86
CA ALA A 331 5.55 -18.52 5.85
C ALA A 331 6.28 -18.90 7.16
N HIS A 332 7.62 -18.87 7.10
CA HIS A 332 8.45 -18.99 8.30
C HIS A 332 8.43 -17.67 9.09
N TYR A 333 8.47 -17.77 10.42
CA TYR A 333 8.76 -16.67 11.32
C TYR A 333 9.95 -17.00 12.18
N TYR A 334 10.64 -15.97 12.64
CA TYR A 334 11.78 -16.08 13.53
C TYR A 334 11.40 -15.56 14.90
N TYR A 335 11.69 -16.34 15.93
CA TYR A 335 11.41 -16.01 17.31
C TYR A 335 12.69 -15.80 18.10
N LYS A 336 12.68 -14.80 18.99
CA LYS A 336 13.70 -14.59 20.02
C LYS A 336 13.04 -14.30 21.34
N VAL A 337 13.67 -14.73 22.44
CA VAL A 337 13.13 -14.54 23.78
C VAL A 337 14.18 -13.88 24.68
N ARG A 338 13.74 -12.96 25.55
CA ARG A 338 14.57 -12.35 26.60
C ARG A 338 13.97 -12.63 27.96
N ALA A 339 14.78 -13.04 28.93
CA ALA A 339 14.37 -13.19 30.32
C ALA A 339 14.42 -11.85 31.05
N VAL A 340 13.48 -11.63 31.96
CA VAL A 340 13.30 -10.35 32.65
C VAL A 340 13.22 -10.57 34.16
N ASN A 341 13.93 -9.74 34.93
CA ASN A 341 13.79 -9.65 36.39
C ASN A 341 13.93 -8.21 36.89
N GLU A 342 13.98 -8.02 38.21
CA GLU A 342 14.13 -6.69 38.84
C GLU A 342 15.43 -5.97 38.41
N GLY A 343 16.46 -6.69 37.98
CA GLY A 343 17.73 -6.16 37.50
C GLY A 343 17.74 -5.73 36.03
N GLY A 344 16.71 -6.09 35.24
CA GLY A 344 16.57 -5.71 33.84
C GLY A 344 16.31 -6.89 32.90
N ILE A 345 16.62 -6.69 31.61
CA ILE A 345 16.35 -7.65 30.53
C ILE A 345 17.66 -8.31 30.07
N SER A 346 17.68 -9.63 29.92
CA SER A 346 18.83 -10.39 29.40
C SER A 346 19.19 -10.05 27.95
N GLU A 347 20.28 -10.61 27.43
CA GLU A 347 20.49 -10.71 25.98
C GLU A 347 19.39 -11.59 25.34
N TYR A 348 19.23 -11.51 24.01
CA TYR A 348 18.36 -12.41 23.24
C TYR A 348 18.84 -13.86 23.31
N SER A 349 17.90 -14.80 23.22
CA SER A 349 18.18 -16.18 22.82
C SER A 349 18.76 -16.24 21.40
N ASP A 350 19.32 -17.40 21.02
CA ASP A 350 19.51 -17.72 19.60
C ASP A 350 18.13 -17.67 18.88
N PRO A 351 18.08 -17.27 17.59
CA PRO A 351 16.84 -17.26 16.82
C PRO A 351 16.29 -18.68 16.65
N LEU A 352 14.96 -18.79 16.67
CA LEU A 352 14.23 -20.00 16.29
C LEU A 352 13.39 -19.72 15.05
N GLU A 353 13.64 -20.43 13.97
CA GLU A 353 12.77 -20.46 12.78
C GLU A 353 11.57 -21.39 13.03
N SER A 354 10.35 -20.91 12.81
CA SER A 354 9.14 -21.74 12.85
C SER A 354 9.02 -22.58 11.58
N PRO A 355 8.38 -23.76 11.60
CA PRO A 355 8.08 -24.50 10.38
C PRO A 355 6.96 -23.84 9.57
N ILE A 356 6.98 -24.03 8.25
CA ILE A 356 5.79 -23.96 7.40
C ILE A 356 5.03 -25.28 7.59
N VAL A 357 3.77 -25.23 8.03
CA VAL A 357 2.95 -26.44 8.26
C VAL A 357 1.72 -26.54 7.37
N ALA A 358 1.45 -25.50 6.59
CA ALA A 358 0.44 -25.49 5.55
C ALA A 358 1.03 -24.75 4.34
N GLU A 359 0.63 -25.13 3.13
CA GLU A 359 0.95 -24.39 1.91
C GLU A 359 -0.37 -23.90 1.32
N ARG A 360 -0.40 -22.62 0.96
CA ARG A 360 -1.51 -22.02 0.24
C ARG A 360 -1.16 -22.06 -1.24
N LEU A 361 -2.00 -22.69 -2.04
CA LEU A 361 -1.78 -22.82 -3.47
C LEU A 361 -2.67 -21.82 -4.19
N ARG A 362 -2.06 -20.87 -4.92
CA ARG A 362 -2.82 -19.97 -5.79
C ARG A 362 -3.35 -20.76 -6.97
N GLN A 363 -4.62 -20.55 -7.30
CA GLN A 363 -5.14 -20.93 -8.60
C GLN A 363 -4.26 -20.28 -9.68
N MET A 364 -3.89 -21.02 -10.71
CA MET A 364 -3.21 -20.49 -11.90
C MET A 364 -3.71 -21.22 -13.14
N GLU A 365 -3.48 -20.62 -14.31
CA GLU A 365 -3.94 -21.17 -15.57
C GLU A 365 -3.28 -22.52 -15.88
N LYS A 366 -4.04 -23.43 -16.48
CA LYS A 366 -3.53 -24.71 -16.96
C LYS A 366 -2.93 -24.53 -18.35
N LEU A 367 -1.68 -24.14 -18.41
CA LEU A 367 -1.00 -23.92 -19.69
C LEU A 367 -0.51 -25.22 -20.34
N ASN A 368 -0.49 -25.23 -21.67
CA ASN A 368 0.27 -26.20 -22.45
C ASN A 368 1.74 -25.77 -22.59
N ARG A 369 2.52 -26.48 -23.41
CA ARG A 369 3.95 -26.16 -23.58
C ARG A 369 4.24 -24.96 -24.47
N ALA A 370 3.23 -24.45 -25.19
CA ALA A 370 3.29 -23.35 -26.16
C ALA A 370 4.59 -23.32 -26.98
N PRO A 371 4.99 -24.45 -27.61
CA PRO A 371 6.31 -24.53 -28.22
C PRO A 371 6.40 -23.67 -29.48
N VAL A 372 7.58 -23.14 -29.75
CA VAL A 372 7.86 -22.32 -30.93
C VAL A 372 9.13 -22.79 -31.63
N ALA A 373 9.13 -22.75 -32.98
CA ALA A 373 10.31 -22.99 -33.80
C ALA A 373 10.49 -21.82 -34.78
N VAL A 374 11.69 -21.23 -34.84
CA VAL A 374 11.97 -20.03 -35.63
C VAL A 374 13.22 -20.21 -36.48
N ASP A 375 13.16 -19.83 -37.75
CA ASP A 375 14.30 -19.84 -38.68
C ASP A 375 15.31 -18.75 -38.30
N THR A 376 16.58 -19.14 -38.17
CA THR A 376 17.72 -18.25 -37.88
C THR A 376 18.84 -18.49 -38.89
N GLU A 377 19.87 -17.63 -38.90
CA GLU A 377 21.02 -17.81 -39.79
C GLU A 377 21.82 -19.10 -39.50
N ASP A 378 21.81 -19.55 -38.24
CA ASP A 378 22.62 -20.67 -37.76
C ASP A 378 21.85 -22.00 -37.62
N GLY A 379 20.53 -21.99 -37.82
CA GLY A 379 19.66 -23.17 -37.69
C GLY A 379 18.24 -22.81 -37.29
N ILE A 380 17.48 -23.78 -36.78
CA ILE A 380 16.15 -23.53 -36.22
C ILE A 380 16.26 -23.42 -34.71
N TYR A 381 15.92 -22.25 -34.17
CA TYR A 381 15.70 -22.09 -32.73
C TYR A 381 14.39 -22.77 -32.35
N VAL A 382 14.38 -23.52 -31.26
CA VAL A 382 13.19 -24.17 -30.70
C VAL A 382 13.11 -23.83 -29.21
N GLY A 383 11.95 -23.40 -28.72
CA GLY A 383 11.70 -23.13 -27.30
C GLY A 383 10.37 -23.72 -26.83
N TRP A 384 10.22 -23.99 -25.53
CA TRP A 384 8.99 -24.46 -24.90
C TRP A 384 8.93 -24.12 -23.40
N LYS A 385 7.73 -24.13 -22.81
CA LYS A 385 7.53 -23.77 -21.40
C LYS A 385 7.98 -24.87 -20.46
N MET A 386 8.69 -24.50 -19.40
CA MET A 386 8.73 -25.28 -18.17
C MET A 386 7.53 -24.84 -17.32
N LEU A 387 6.59 -25.74 -17.03
CA LEU A 387 5.38 -25.40 -16.30
C LEU A 387 5.69 -25.33 -14.81
N GLY A 388 5.08 -24.39 -14.07
CA GLY A 388 5.22 -24.31 -12.61
C GLY A 388 4.81 -25.59 -11.85
N THR A 389 4.05 -26.48 -12.50
CA THR A 389 3.67 -27.80 -11.95
C THR A 389 4.65 -28.92 -12.33
N ASP A 390 5.66 -28.65 -13.15
CA ASP A 390 6.72 -29.62 -13.43
C ASP A 390 7.63 -29.79 -12.22
N PRO A 391 8.00 -31.03 -11.85
CA PRO A 391 9.03 -31.24 -10.84
C PRO A 391 10.40 -30.82 -11.39
N GLN A 392 11.34 -30.47 -10.51
CA GLN A 392 12.67 -29.98 -10.92
C GLN A 392 13.46 -30.97 -11.78
N GLU A 393 13.22 -32.27 -11.63
CA GLU A 393 13.85 -33.34 -12.42
C GLU A 393 13.23 -33.56 -13.82
N VAL A 394 12.25 -32.74 -14.23
CA VAL A 394 11.68 -32.78 -15.58
C VAL A 394 12.79 -32.68 -16.63
N SER A 395 12.64 -33.43 -17.72
CA SER A 395 13.58 -33.41 -18.83
C SER A 395 12.85 -33.55 -20.16
N PHE A 396 13.49 -33.12 -21.25
CA PHE A 396 12.82 -33.01 -22.55
C PHE A 396 13.60 -33.74 -23.65
N ASP A 397 12.86 -34.32 -24.58
CA ASP A 397 13.41 -34.88 -25.81
C ASP A 397 12.81 -34.17 -27.01
N LEU A 398 13.66 -33.73 -27.94
CA LEU A 398 13.26 -32.97 -29.10
C LEU A 398 13.26 -33.89 -30.34
N TYR A 399 12.17 -33.86 -31.09
CA TYR A 399 12.00 -34.60 -32.33
C TYR A 399 11.88 -33.62 -33.49
N ARG A 400 12.62 -33.89 -34.56
CA ARG A 400 12.46 -33.23 -35.86
C ARG A 400 11.96 -34.24 -36.88
N ASP A 401 10.86 -33.95 -37.55
CA ASP A 401 10.25 -34.80 -38.58
C ASP A 401 10.02 -36.25 -38.09
N GLY A 402 9.69 -36.40 -36.80
CA GLY A 402 9.46 -37.68 -36.12
C GLY A 402 10.73 -38.44 -35.70
N GLU A 403 11.92 -37.88 -35.88
CA GLU A 403 13.19 -38.45 -35.41
C GLU A 403 13.75 -37.63 -34.25
N LYS A 404 14.10 -38.29 -33.14
CA LYS A 404 14.75 -37.65 -31.99
C LYS A 404 16.12 -37.09 -32.39
N ILE A 405 16.39 -35.83 -32.04
CA ILE A 405 17.63 -35.13 -32.45
C ILE A 405 18.63 -34.90 -31.31
N ASN A 406 18.20 -34.91 -30.04
CA ASN A 406 19.10 -34.81 -28.89
C ASN A 406 19.59 -36.20 -28.44
N ASP A 407 20.90 -36.35 -28.16
CA ASP A 407 21.49 -37.62 -27.71
C ASP A 407 21.12 -37.99 -26.27
N THR A 408 21.00 -36.98 -25.40
CA THR A 408 20.61 -37.09 -23.99
C THR A 408 19.42 -36.17 -23.70
N PRO A 409 18.50 -36.55 -22.79
CA PRO A 409 17.42 -35.66 -22.38
C PRO A 409 17.95 -34.28 -21.95
N ILE A 410 17.26 -33.24 -22.39
CA ILE A 410 17.58 -31.84 -22.12
C ILE A 410 17.09 -31.52 -20.71
N THR A 411 17.99 -31.09 -19.83
CA THR A 411 17.71 -30.79 -18.41
C THR A 411 18.12 -29.38 -17.98
N GLU A 412 18.95 -28.69 -18.76
CA GLU A 412 19.54 -27.42 -18.33
C GLU A 412 18.85 -26.20 -18.93
N SER A 413 17.97 -26.39 -19.93
CA SER A 413 17.19 -25.32 -20.56
C SER A 413 15.86 -25.87 -21.09
N THR A 414 14.99 -24.98 -21.56
CA THR A 414 13.81 -25.33 -22.36
C THR A 414 13.84 -24.70 -23.75
N ASN A 415 15.05 -24.67 -24.31
CA ASN A 415 15.30 -24.29 -25.69
C ASN A 415 16.33 -25.22 -26.35
N TYR A 416 16.48 -25.09 -27.67
CA TYR A 416 17.44 -25.85 -28.46
C TYR A 416 17.71 -25.17 -29.81
N LEU A 417 18.96 -25.14 -30.25
CA LEU A 417 19.31 -24.73 -31.62
C LEU A 417 19.60 -25.96 -32.48
N ASP A 418 18.73 -26.24 -33.46
CA ASP A 418 18.93 -27.30 -34.43
C ASP A 418 19.62 -26.78 -35.71
N GLU A 419 20.94 -26.88 -35.76
CA GLU A 419 21.77 -26.54 -36.95
C GLU A 419 21.39 -27.34 -38.21
N GLY A 420 20.72 -28.49 -38.06
CA GLY A 420 20.30 -29.35 -39.18
C GLY A 420 18.89 -29.11 -39.67
N GLY A 421 18.12 -28.28 -38.95
CA GLY A 421 16.72 -27.97 -39.26
C GLY A 421 16.56 -27.09 -40.49
N THR A 422 15.35 -27.02 -41.02
CA THR A 422 14.99 -26.13 -42.13
C THR A 422 13.59 -25.57 -41.92
N VAL A 423 13.21 -24.51 -42.65
CA VAL A 423 11.83 -24.00 -42.70
C VAL A 423 10.75 -25.02 -43.11
N SER A 424 11.15 -26.18 -43.66
CA SER A 424 10.22 -27.28 -43.98
C SER A 424 10.15 -28.38 -42.93
N SER A 425 10.98 -28.26 -41.89
CA SER A 425 11.00 -29.20 -40.77
C SER A 425 9.81 -28.97 -39.87
N THR A 426 9.45 -30.02 -39.13
CA THR A 426 8.42 -29.99 -38.09
C THR A 426 9.01 -30.50 -36.79
N TYR A 427 8.53 -29.99 -35.66
CA TYR A 427 9.07 -30.32 -34.34
C TYR A 427 8.00 -30.86 -33.39
N GLN A 428 8.45 -31.66 -32.43
CA GLN A 428 7.68 -32.09 -31.25
C GLN A 428 8.60 -32.15 -30.04
N VAL A 429 8.08 -31.74 -28.88
CA VAL A 429 8.77 -31.87 -27.59
C VAL A 429 8.12 -32.98 -26.79
N GLN A 430 8.89 -34.00 -26.43
CA GLN A 430 8.49 -35.05 -25.51
C GLN A 430 8.91 -34.67 -24.09
N VAL A 431 7.96 -34.72 -23.16
CA VAL A 431 8.16 -34.40 -21.74
C VAL A 431 8.38 -35.68 -20.95
N ASN A 432 9.49 -35.76 -20.24
CA ASN A 432 9.87 -36.90 -19.40
C ASN A 432 9.84 -36.50 -17.92
N ASN A 433 9.03 -37.21 -17.13
CA ASN A 433 8.80 -36.94 -15.70
C ASN A 433 8.25 -35.52 -15.42
N GLY A 434 7.54 -34.92 -16.37
CA GLY A 434 6.87 -33.63 -16.20
C GLY A 434 5.36 -33.77 -15.95
N SER A 435 4.72 -32.63 -15.68
CA SER A 435 3.27 -32.47 -15.61
C SER A 435 2.67 -32.17 -17.01
N GLY A 436 1.34 -32.14 -17.07
CA GLY A 436 0.61 -31.78 -18.29
C GLY A 436 0.73 -32.82 -19.40
N GLU A 437 0.85 -32.35 -20.64
CA GLU A 437 1.00 -33.22 -21.81
C GLU A 437 2.36 -33.93 -21.84
N SER A 438 2.36 -35.23 -22.16
CA SER A 438 3.60 -36.01 -22.28
C SER A 438 4.38 -35.75 -23.57
N GLU A 439 3.73 -35.14 -24.55
CA GLU A 439 4.29 -34.78 -25.85
C GLU A 439 3.42 -33.67 -26.45
N THR A 440 4.05 -32.66 -27.04
CA THR A 440 3.34 -31.56 -27.73
C THR A 440 2.72 -32.02 -29.04
N GLU A 441 1.75 -31.27 -29.54
CA GLU A 441 1.39 -31.37 -30.96
C GLU A 441 2.61 -31.06 -31.86
N THR A 442 2.53 -31.51 -33.12
CA THR A 442 3.57 -31.18 -34.11
C THR A 442 3.43 -29.73 -34.54
N PHE A 443 4.49 -28.94 -34.41
CA PHE A 443 4.50 -27.53 -34.76
C PHE A 443 5.48 -27.22 -35.92
N GLU A 444 5.14 -26.20 -36.69
CA GLU A 444 5.86 -25.75 -37.89
C GLU A 444 6.85 -24.62 -37.56
N VAL A 445 7.82 -24.41 -38.46
CA VAL A 445 8.83 -23.36 -38.34
C VAL A 445 8.27 -22.01 -38.82
N TRP A 446 8.43 -20.97 -38.01
CA TRP A 446 8.19 -19.59 -38.41
C TRP A 446 9.34 -19.11 -39.30
N ASN A 447 9.00 -18.55 -40.47
CA ASN A 447 9.98 -18.02 -41.42
C ASN A 447 10.55 -16.66 -41.00
N GLU A 448 9.89 -15.99 -40.07
CA GLU A 448 10.25 -14.69 -39.52
C GLU A 448 10.28 -14.83 -37.99
N GLN A 449 10.95 -13.91 -37.29
CA GLN A 449 11.03 -13.91 -35.82
C GLN A 449 9.68 -13.59 -35.13
N PHE A 450 8.61 -13.41 -35.90
CA PHE A 450 7.29 -13.15 -35.38
C PHE A 450 6.22 -14.01 -36.05
N SER A 451 5.14 -14.26 -35.30
CA SER A 451 3.87 -14.74 -35.83
C SER A 451 2.90 -13.57 -36.01
N SER A 452 2.05 -13.65 -37.03
CA SER A 452 1.04 -12.63 -37.35
C SER A 452 -0.36 -13.10 -36.97
N ILE A 453 -1.07 -12.29 -36.19
CA ILE A 453 -2.51 -12.40 -35.94
C ILE A 453 -3.23 -11.41 -36.86
N PRO A 454 -3.89 -11.85 -37.95
CA PRO A 454 -4.72 -10.96 -38.76
C PRO A 454 -5.89 -10.38 -37.95
N LEU A 455 -6.13 -9.08 -38.09
CA LEU A 455 -7.15 -8.34 -37.35
C LEU A 455 -8.35 -7.97 -38.24
N ASP A 456 -9.57 -8.07 -37.69
CA ASP A 456 -10.77 -7.50 -38.32
C ASP A 456 -10.93 -6.03 -37.92
N LYS A 457 -10.08 -5.17 -38.50
CA LYS A 457 -10.04 -3.74 -38.18
C LYS A 457 -11.43 -3.07 -38.30
N PRO A 458 -11.96 -2.47 -37.21
CA PRO A 458 -13.24 -1.78 -37.26
C PRO A 458 -13.20 -0.60 -38.24
N GLU A 459 -14.32 -0.38 -38.96
CA GLU A 459 -14.49 0.82 -39.77
C GLU A 459 -14.48 2.08 -38.88
N GLY A 460 -13.85 3.14 -39.38
CA GLY A 460 -13.92 4.47 -38.75
C GLY A 460 -15.32 5.07 -38.77
N GLY A 461 -15.47 6.25 -38.19
CA GLY A 461 -16.77 6.92 -38.09
C GLY A 461 -16.67 8.44 -37.99
N THR A 462 -17.81 9.07 -37.75
CA THR A 462 -17.92 10.52 -37.54
C THR A 462 -18.69 10.78 -36.25
N THR A 463 -18.13 11.58 -35.35
CA THR A 463 -18.78 11.97 -34.09
C THR A 463 -19.92 12.98 -34.31
N PRO A 464 -20.79 13.21 -33.30
CA PRO A 464 -21.93 14.15 -33.41
C PRO A 464 -21.57 15.59 -33.80
N ASP A 465 -20.35 16.04 -33.49
CA ASP A 465 -19.81 17.35 -33.87
C ASP A 465 -19.15 17.38 -35.26
N GLY A 466 -19.18 16.26 -36.00
CA GLY A 466 -18.71 16.16 -37.37
C GLY A 466 -17.20 15.88 -37.50
N VAL A 467 -16.56 15.36 -36.46
CA VAL A 467 -15.13 14.97 -36.50
C VAL A 467 -15.03 13.51 -36.94
N ASP A 468 -14.30 13.28 -38.04
CA ASP A 468 -14.00 11.94 -38.53
C ASP A 468 -12.90 11.30 -37.68
N PHE A 469 -12.98 9.98 -37.49
CA PHE A 469 -11.98 9.18 -36.77
C PHE A 469 -11.80 7.80 -37.43
N GLU A 470 -10.62 7.22 -37.23
CA GLU A 470 -10.28 5.85 -37.63
C GLU A 470 -9.84 5.04 -36.40
N TYR A 471 -9.76 3.72 -36.53
CA TYR A 471 -9.33 2.84 -35.44
C TYR A 471 -7.88 2.38 -35.57
N SER A 472 -7.29 2.19 -34.40
CA SER A 472 -5.95 1.67 -34.17
C SER A 472 -6.02 0.54 -33.15
N ALA A 473 -5.39 -0.60 -33.42
CA ALA A 473 -5.10 -1.60 -32.39
C ALA A 473 -4.22 -0.96 -31.31
N ASN A 474 -4.53 -1.21 -30.04
CA ASN A 474 -3.98 -0.49 -28.91
C ASN A 474 -3.49 -1.46 -27.81
N ASP A 475 -3.90 -1.27 -26.55
CA ASP A 475 -3.53 -2.16 -25.45
C ASP A 475 -4.24 -3.53 -25.59
N ALA A 476 -3.57 -4.59 -25.13
CA ALA A 476 -4.14 -5.92 -25.03
C ALA A 476 -3.92 -6.51 -23.64
N SER A 477 -4.60 -7.63 -23.38
CA SER A 477 -4.32 -8.57 -22.31
C SER A 477 -4.48 -9.99 -22.86
N VAL A 478 -4.25 -11.01 -22.05
CA VAL A 478 -4.34 -12.42 -22.43
C VAL A 478 -5.09 -13.23 -21.38
N GLY A 479 -5.73 -14.30 -21.86
CA GLY A 479 -6.35 -15.32 -21.03
C GLY A 479 -6.69 -16.53 -21.90
N ASP A 480 -6.62 -17.73 -21.33
CA ASP A 480 -7.12 -18.93 -21.98
C ASP A 480 -8.65 -18.92 -21.87
N VAL A 481 -9.35 -18.42 -22.89
CA VAL A 481 -10.80 -18.22 -22.78
C VAL A 481 -11.60 -19.48 -23.09
N ASN A 482 -10.94 -20.52 -23.60
CA ASN A 482 -11.59 -21.71 -24.10
C ASN A 482 -11.20 -22.99 -23.32
N GLY A 483 -10.17 -22.91 -22.47
CA GLY A 483 -9.68 -23.95 -21.57
C GLY A 483 -8.74 -24.97 -22.22
N ASP A 484 -8.11 -24.63 -23.35
CA ASP A 484 -7.20 -25.53 -24.09
C ASP A 484 -5.72 -25.40 -23.71
N GLY A 485 -5.40 -24.44 -22.84
CA GLY A 485 -4.07 -24.15 -22.34
C GLY A 485 -3.24 -23.21 -23.23
N ASN A 486 -3.81 -22.64 -24.30
CA ASN A 486 -3.24 -21.52 -25.04
C ASN A 486 -3.89 -20.21 -24.61
N TYR A 487 -3.13 -19.12 -24.70
CA TYR A 487 -3.69 -17.79 -24.53
C TYR A 487 -4.41 -17.31 -25.78
N GLU A 488 -5.59 -16.72 -25.61
CA GLU A 488 -6.16 -15.78 -26.57
C GLU A 488 -5.69 -14.35 -26.26
N VAL A 489 -5.67 -13.50 -27.30
CA VAL A 489 -5.40 -12.06 -27.16
C VAL A 489 -6.71 -11.29 -27.08
N ILE A 490 -6.90 -10.56 -25.98
CA ILE A 490 -8.02 -9.64 -25.79
C ILE A 490 -7.54 -8.22 -26.12
N LEU A 491 -8.02 -7.67 -27.23
CA LEU A 491 -7.51 -6.44 -27.84
C LEU A 491 -8.49 -5.27 -27.69
N LYS A 492 -8.00 -4.15 -27.15
CA LYS A 492 -8.70 -2.86 -27.19
C LYS A 492 -8.42 -2.13 -28.51
N TRP A 493 -9.49 -1.69 -29.17
CA TRP A 493 -9.43 -0.77 -30.30
C TRP A 493 -9.62 0.66 -29.84
N ASN A 494 -8.66 1.52 -30.18
CA ASN A 494 -8.68 2.92 -29.80
C ASN A 494 -9.00 3.80 -31.02
N PRO A 495 -10.05 4.64 -30.96
CA PRO A 495 -10.35 5.60 -32.02
C PRO A 495 -9.34 6.76 -32.00
N SER A 496 -9.00 7.29 -33.18
CA SER A 496 -7.98 8.35 -33.35
C SER A 496 -8.31 9.68 -32.67
N ASN A 497 -9.54 9.83 -32.15
CA ASN A 497 -10.01 11.00 -31.41
C ASN A 497 -10.23 10.72 -29.91
N ALA A 498 -9.69 9.61 -29.39
CA ALA A 498 -9.62 9.34 -27.95
C ALA A 498 -9.00 10.51 -27.18
N GLN A 499 -9.41 10.72 -25.93
CA GLN A 499 -9.08 11.91 -25.15
C GLN A 499 -8.44 11.55 -23.82
N ASP A 500 -7.45 12.35 -23.41
CA ASP A 500 -7.13 12.48 -22.00
C ASP A 500 -8.30 13.16 -21.24
N ASN A 501 -8.44 12.87 -19.96
CA ASN A 501 -9.48 13.41 -19.08
C ASN A 501 -9.50 14.94 -18.99
N SER A 502 -8.35 15.60 -19.16
CA SER A 502 -8.27 17.07 -19.17
C SER A 502 -8.86 17.70 -20.44
N ARG A 503 -9.10 16.92 -21.50
CA ARG A 503 -9.45 17.43 -22.83
C ARG A 503 -10.93 17.18 -23.17
N PRO A 504 -11.68 18.23 -23.57
CA PRO A 504 -13.03 18.04 -24.11
C PRO A 504 -12.97 17.48 -25.54
N GLY A 505 -14.04 16.83 -25.96
CA GLY A 505 -14.24 16.28 -27.30
C GLY A 505 -15.05 14.99 -27.26
N TYR A 506 -15.91 14.77 -28.25
CA TYR A 506 -16.51 13.47 -28.47
C TYR A 506 -15.44 12.46 -28.89
N THR A 507 -15.64 11.20 -28.53
CA THR A 507 -14.81 10.08 -28.99
C THR A 507 -15.64 9.12 -29.82
N GLY A 508 -14.96 8.33 -30.67
CA GLY A 508 -15.53 7.07 -31.15
C GLY A 508 -15.82 6.11 -29.98
N ASN A 509 -16.52 5.02 -30.27
CA ASN A 509 -16.73 3.96 -29.29
C ASN A 509 -15.40 3.24 -29.01
N VAL A 510 -15.33 2.55 -27.86
CA VAL A 510 -14.28 1.57 -27.59
C VAL A 510 -14.79 0.20 -28.02
N TYR A 511 -13.96 -0.59 -28.72
CA TYR A 511 -14.24 -2.00 -28.98
C TYR A 511 -13.22 -2.88 -28.27
N ILE A 512 -13.68 -3.99 -27.70
CA ILE A 512 -12.83 -5.07 -27.18
C ILE A 512 -13.08 -6.31 -28.05
N ASP A 513 -12.04 -6.88 -28.60
CA ASP A 513 -12.11 -8.13 -29.37
C ASP A 513 -11.36 -9.26 -28.66
N ALA A 514 -11.74 -10.50 -28.91
CA ALA A 514 -10.91 -11.67 -28.63
C ALA A 514 -10.44 -12.32 -29.93
N TYR A 515 -9.15 -12.65 -30.01
CA TYR A 515 -8.53 -13.37 -31.11
C TYR A 515 -7.76 -14.59 -30.60
N THR A 516 -7.89 -15.72 -31.29
CA THR A 516 -6.91 -16.81 -31.17
C THR A 516 -5.57 -16.37 -31.77
N LEU A 517 -4.49 -17.05 -31.40
CA LEU A 517 -3.15 -16.73 -31.89
C LEU A 517 -2.98 -17.02 -33.39
N GLU A 518 -3.88 -17.80 -33.98
CA GLU A 518 -3.96 -18.06 -35.42
C GLU A 518 -4.76 -16.98 -36.18
N GLY A 519 -5.40 -16.04 -35.48
CA GLY A 519 -6.14 -14.94 -36.07
C GLY A 519 -7.64 -15.15 -36.25
N GLU A 520 -8.24 -16.15 -35.60
CA GLU A 520 -9.70 -16.23 -35.54
C GLU A 520 -10.24 -15.20 -34.55
N ARG A 521 -11.04 -14.22 -35.02
CA ARG A 521 -11.79 -13.35 -34.12
C ARG A 521 -12.99 -14.10 -33.54
N LEU A 522 -12.95 -14.39 -32.25
CA LEU A 522 -14.04 -15.06 -31.53
C LEU A 522 -15.26 -14.14 -31.39
N TRP A 523 -15.06 -12.90 -30.95
CA TRP A 523 -16.13 -11.92 -30.74
C TRP A 523 -15.62 -10.47 -30.73
N ARG A 524 -16.58 -9.52 -30.69
CA ARG A 524 -16.36 -8.09 -30.45
C ARG A 524 -17.42 -7.55 -29.49
N ILE A 525 -17.00 -6.91 -28.41
CA ILE A 525 -17.84 -6.10 -27.52
C ILE A 525 -17.74 -4.63 -27.96
N ASP A 526 -18.88 -3.97 -28.12
CA ASP A 526 -18.98 -2.52 -28.33
C ASP A 526 -19.33 -1.85 -27.01
N ALA A 527 -18.37 -1.13 -26.41
CA ALA A 527 -18.60 -0.43 -25.14
C ALA A 527 -19.70 0.64 -25.25
N GLY A 528 -20.03 1.07 -26.47
CA GLY A 528 -21.10 2.01 -26.74
C GLY A 528 -20.71 3.46 -26.48
N LYS A 529 -21.63 4.36 -26.82
CA LYS A 529 -21.39 5.82 -26.78
C LYS A 529 -21.23 6.39 -25.37
N ASN A 530 -21.67 5.65 -24.35
CA ASN A 530 -21.67 6.10 -22.95
C ASN A 530 -20.38 5.70 -22.21
N ILE A 531 -19.43 5.07 -22.90
CA ILE A 531 -18.06 4.86 -22.45
C ILE A 531 -17.13 5.71 -23.32
N ARG A 532 -16.38 6.61 -22.69
CA ARG A 532 -15.46 7.51 -23.39
C ARG A 532 -14.15 6.79 -23.71
N ALA A 533 -13.57 7.05 -24.87
CA ALA A 533 -12.28 6.46 -25.24
C ALA A 533 -11.09 7.30 -24.74
N GLY A 534 -10.13 6.63 -24.11
CA GLY A 534 -8.89 7.22 -23.60
C GLY A 534 -8.22 6.28 -22.59
N ALA A 535 -6.95 6.55 -22.27
CA ALA A 535 -6.15 5.69 -21.40
C ALA A 535 -6.78 5.46 -20.02
N HIS A 536 -7.42 6.48 -19.45
CA HIS A 536 -7.89 6.46 -18.06
C HIS A 536 -9.34 5.98 -17.88
N TYR A 537 -10.02 5.54 -18.96
CA TYR A 537 -11.44 5.14 -18.92
C TYR A 537 -11.63 3.63 -18.81
N THR A 538 -11.49 2.89 -19.91
CA THR A 538 -11.72 1.45 -19.95
C THR A 538 -10.48 0.72 -19.50
N GLN A 539 -10.51 0.25 -18.26
CA GLN A 539 -9.56 -0.72 -17.69
C GLN A 539 -10.23 -2.08 -17.76
N PHE A 540 -9.65 -3.02 -18.50
CA PHE A 540 -10.25 -4.35 -18.70
C PHE A 540 -9.33 -5.43 -18.15
N LEU A 541 -9.90 -6.36 -17.39
CA LEU A 541 -9.15 -7.47 -16.83
C LEU A 541 -9.55 -8.76 -17.53
N VAL A 542 -8.58 -9.65 -17.71
CA VAL A 542 -8.74 -10.95 -18.35
C VAL A 542 -8.13 -12.00 -17.44
N TYR A 543 -8.98 -12.85 -16.88
CA TYR A 543 -8.59 -13.82 -15.87
C TYR A 543 -9.71 -14.84 -15.66
N ASP A 544 -9.36 -16.05 -15.22
CA ASP A 544 -10.33 -17.07 -14.75
C ASP A 544 -10.75 -16.72 -13.32
N PHE A 545 -11.88 -16.02 -13.16
CA PHE A 545 -12.29 -15.50 -11.85
C PHE A 545 -13.09 -16.49 -11.00
N ASP A 546 -13.68 -17.52 -11.60
CA ASP A 546 -14.45 -18.55 -10.87
C ASP A 546 -13.73 -19.90 -10.76
N GLY A 547 -12.54 -20.03 -11.35
CA GLY A 547 -11.68 -21.22 -11.27
C GLY A 547 -12.15 -22.36 -12.16
N ASN A 548 -12.93 -22.08 -13.21
CA ASN A 548 -13.47 -23.10 -14.11
C ASN A 548 -12.48 -23.55 -15.21
N GLY A 549 -11.28 -22.99 -15.23
CA GLY A 549 -10.24 -23.25 -16.23
C GLY A 549 -10.35 -22.38 -17.49
N LYS A 550 -11.25 -21.40 -17.52
CA LYS A 550 -11.42 -20.46 -18.63
C LYS A 550 -11.43 -19.03 -18.12
N SER A 551 -10.75 -18.15 -18.82
CA SER A 551 -10.72 -16.73 -18.49
C SER A 551 -12.02 -16.02 -18.89
N GLU A 552 -12.54 -15.20 -17.99
CA GLU A 552 -13.54 -14.18 -18.28
C GLU A 552 -12.89 -12.82 -18.62
N VAL A 553 -13.70 -11.89 -19.10
CA VAL A 553 -13.32 -10.50 -19.32
C VAL A 553 -14.21 -9.59 -18.47
N VAL A 554 -13.65 -8.68 -17.68
CA VAL A 554 -14.44 -7.74 -16.85
C VAL A 554 -13.98 -6.31 -17.03
N PHE A 555 -14.94 -5.39 -17.18
CA PHE A 555 -14.68 -3.94 -17.21
C PHE A 555 -15.93 -3.10 -16.95
N LYS A 556 -15.72 -1.80 -16.77
CA LYS A 556 -16.79 -0.80 -16.63
C LYS A 556 -17.59 -0.63 -17.92
N THR A 557 -18.90 -0.82 -17.85
CA THR A 557 -19.84 -0.67 -18.97
C THR A 557 -20.90 0.39 -18.66
N ALA A 558 -21.78 0.65 -19.63
CA ALA A 558 -22.84 1.63 -19.49
C ALA A 558 -24.07 1.22 -20.32
N ASP A 559 -25.14 2.01 -20.22
CA ASP A 559 -26.28 1.88 -21.13
C ASP A 559 -25.83 1.93 -22.60
N GLY A 560 -26.27 0.94 -23.39
CA GLY A 560 -25.95 0.85 -24.81
C GLY A 560 -24.64 0.13 -25.13
N THR A 561 -23.92 -0.41 -24.13
CA THR A 561 -22.89 -1.43 -24.37
C THR A 561 -23.53 -2.65 -25.04
N VAL A 562 -22.88 -3.23 -26.05
CA VAL A 562 -23.33 -4.42 -26.78
C VAL A 562 -22.31 -5.54 -26.61
N ASP A 563 -22.74 -6.65 -26.01
CA ASP A 563 -21.89 -7.82 -25.77
C ASP A 563 -21.51 -8.56 -27.07
N GLY A 564 -20.63 -9.55 -26.97
CA GLY A 564 -20.13 -10.36 -28.09
C GLY A 564 -21.21 -11.15 -28.83
N GLN A 565 -22.39 -11.33 -28.24
CA GLN A 565 -23.55 -11.99 -28.83
C GLN A 565 -24.60 -11.01 -29.37
N GLY A 566 -24.36 -9.70 -29.25
CA GLY A 566 -25.26 -8.64 -29.71
C GLY A 566 -26.34 -8.23 -28.70
N THR A 567 -26.23 -8.66 -27.44
CA THR A 567 -27.13 -8.26 -26.36
C THR A 567 -26.75 -6.87 -25.88
N VAL A 568 -27.73 -5.98 -25.77
CA VAL A 568 -27.52 -4.63 -25.23
C VAL A 568 -27.66 -4.64 -23.71
N ILE A 569 -26.69 -4.07 -23.01
CA ILE A 569 -26.72 -3.80 -21.58
C ILE A 569 -27.42 -2.45 -21.35
N GLY A 570 -28.39 -2.44 -20.44
CA GLY A 570 -29.15 -1.23 -20.10
C GLY A 570 -30.06 -0.71 -21.22
N ASP A 571 -30.19 0.62 -21.34
CA ASP A 571 -31.00 1.28 -22.37
C ASP A 571 -30.19 1.57 -23.65
N ALA A 572 -30.51 0.85 -24.72
CA ALA A 572 -29.90 1.00 -26.04
C ALA A 572 -29.97 2.44 -26.61
N ASP A 573 -31.02 3.19 -26.26
CA ASP A 573 -31.27 4.52 -26.81
C ASP A 573 -30.66 5.64 -25.97
N ALA A 574 -30.15 5.35 -24.77
CA ALA A 574 -29.55 6.34 -23.89
C ALA A 574 -28.32 7.02 -24.52
N ASP A 575 -28.19 8.31 -24.27
CA ASP A 575 -27.05 9.13 -24.68
C ASP A 575 -26.77 10.16 -23.58
N HIS A 576 -25.78 9.86 -22.76
CA HIS A 576 -25.37 10.65 -21.61
C HIS A 576 -24.17 11.56 -21.92
N ARG A 577 -23.75 11.61 -23.18
CA ARG A 577 -22.67 12.51 -23.61
C ARG A 577 -23.15 13.96 -23.54
N ASN A 578 -22.42 14.77 -22.79
CA ASN A 578 -22.65 16.20 -22.78
C ASN A 578 -22.05 16.87 -24.04
N SER A 579 -22.26 18.18 -24.21
CA SER A 579 -21.79 18.91 -25.39
C SER A 579 -20.26 18.97 -25.54
N ALA A 580 -19.51 18.64 -24.49
CA ALA A 580 -18.06 18.53 -24.49
C ALA A 580 -17.58 17.08 -24.61
N GLY A 581 -18.50 16.11 -24.84
CA GLY A 581 -18.19 14.70 -25.05
C GLY A 581 -17.87 13.90 -23.80
N TYR A 582 -18.04 14.46 -22.60
CA TYR A 582 -17.92 13.73 -21.33
C TYR A 582 -19.23 13.02 -20.97
N ILE A 583 -19.15 11.95 -20.17
CA ILE A 583 -20.29 11.18 -19.66
C ILE A 583 -20.33 11.26 -18.13
N LEU A 584 -20.95 12.32 -17.64
CA LEU A 584 -20.97 12.68 -16.20
C LEU A 584 -22.34 12.47 -15.53
N GLU A 585 -23.26 11.85 -16.25
CA GLU A 585 -24.61 11.48 -15.81
C GLU A 585 -24.93 10.10 -16.39
N GLY A 586 -26.05 9.51 -15.96
CA GLY A 586 -26.44 8.15 -16.37
C GLY A 586 -25.84 7.08 -15.47
N ASP A 587 -26.41 5.88 -15.59
CA ASP A 587 -26.01 4.73 -14.80
C ASP A 587 -24.65 4.20 -15.30
N GLU A 588 -23.85 3.68 -14.38
CA GLU A 588 -22.55 3.08 -14.65
C GLU A 588 -22.61 1.64 -14.15
N PHE A 589 -22.07 0.71 -14.93
CA PHE A 589 -22.14 -0.70 -14.61
C PHE A 589 -20.75 -1.33 -14.56
N LEU A 590 -20.61 -2.40 -13.79
CA LEU A 590 -19.52 -3.37 -13.92
C LEU A 590 -20.12 -4.62 -14.56
N THR A 591 -19.53 -5.07 -15.66
CA THR A 591 -19.97 -6.30 -16.34
C THR A 591 -18.81 -7.26 -16.48
N ILE A 592 -19.06 -8.51 -16.10
CA ILE A 592 -18.20 -9.64 -16.43
C ILE A 592 -18.80 -10.40 -17.61
N PHE A 593 -17.94 -10.75 -18.55
CA PHE A 593 -18.25 -11.36 -19.83
C PHE A 593 -17.58 -12.72 -19.93
N ASP A 594 -18.30 -13.68 -20.50
CA ASP A 594 -17.78 -14.97 -20.90
C ASP A 594 -16.64 -14.77 -21.91
N GLY A 595 -15.44 -15.30 -21.61
CA GLY A 595 -14.29 -15.05 -22.47
C GLY A 595 -14.39 -15.72 -23.84
N GLU A 596 -15.06 -16.86 -23.96
CA GLU A 596 -15.16 -17.61 -25.23
C GLU A 596 -16.11 -16.92 -26.23
N THR A 597 -17.20 -16.33 -25.71
CA THR A 597 -18.31 -15.81 -26.53
C THR A 597 -18.52 -14.30 -26.44
N GLY A 598 -17.88 -13.64 -25.46
CA GLY A 598 -18.07 -12.23 -25.15
C GLY A 598 -19.47 -11.91 -24.60
N ALA A 599 -20.27 -12.92 -24.22
CA ALA A 599 -21.62 -12.73 -23.69
C ALA A 599 -21.58 -12.16 -22.27
N ALA A 600 -22.45 -11.22 -21.93
CA ALA A 600 -22.54 -10.72 -20.56
C ALA A 600 -23.04 -11.84 -19.61
N LEU A 601 -22.25 -12.17 -18.59
CA LEU A 601 -22.58 -13.19 -17.57
C LEU A 601 -23.34 -12.57 -16.40
N ASP A 602 -22.83 -11.45 -15.88
CA ASP A 602 -23.47 -10.67 -14.83
C ASP A 602 -23.14 -9.18 -14.98
N THR A 603 -24.09 -8.33 -14.59
CA THR A 603 -23.96 -6.88 -14.61
C THR A 603 -24.52 -6.31 -13.32
N ILE A 604 -23.68 -5.56 -12.60
CA ILE A 604 -24.04 -4.83 -11.38
C ILE A 604 -23.78 -3.34 -11.56
N ASP A 605 -24.29 -2.51 -10.65
CA ASP A 605 -23.93 -1.09 -10.60
C ASP A 605 -22.44 -0.94 -10.32
N TYR A 606 -21.76 -0.01 -11.01
CA TYR A 606 -20.34 0.23 -10.83
C TYR A 606 -20.07 0.91 -9.48
N ASN A 607 -19.33 0.24 -8.61
CA ASN A 607 -18.76 0.80 -7.39
C ASN A 607 -17.23 0.83 -7.57
N PRO A 608 -16.52 1.97 -7.41
CA PRO A 608 -16.96 3.26 -6.85
C PRO A 608 -17.95 4.08 -7.71
N PRO A 609 -19.14 4.48 -7.18
CA PRO A 609 -20.11 5.24 -7.96
C PRO A 609 -19.59 6.65 -8.25
N ARG A 610 -20.13 7.27 -9.31
CA ARG A 610 -19.76 8.66 -9.67
C ARG A 610 -20.00 9.65 -8.55
N GLY A 611 -21.14 9.55 -7.84
CA GLY A 611 -21.58 10.55 -6.89
C GLY A 611 -21.68 11.95 -7.51
N ASN A 612 -21.35 12.99 -6.74
CA ASN A 612 -21.20 14.34 -7.27
C ASN A 612 -19.78 14.51 -7.80
N VAL A 613 -19.65 14.88 -9.08
CA VAL A 613 -18.37 15.07 -9.78
C VAL A 613 -17.39 15.95 -8.99
N ASN A 614 -17.88 17.00 -8.31
CA ASN A 614 -17.04 17.91 -7.55
C ASN A 614 -16.35 17.27 -6.33
N ASP A 615 -16.89 16.18 -5.80
CA ASP A 615 -16.33 15.50 -4.63
C ASP A 615 -14.97 14.87 -4.98
N TRP A 616 -14.72 14.63 -6.28
CA TRP A 616 -13.44 14.16 -6.81
C TRP A 616 -12.42 15.29 -7.03
N GLY A 617 -12.71 16.53 -6.63
CA GLY A 617 -11.76 17.65 -6.69
C GLY A 617 -11.83 18.54 -7.93
N ASP A 618 -12.70 18.25 -8.91
CA ASP A 618 -13.05 19.18 -9.99
C ASP A 618 -14.47 18.98 -10.51
N GLY A 619 -15.07 20.04 -11.09
CA GLY A 619 -16.45 20.00 -11.56
C GLY A 619 -16.64 19.73 -13.05
N TYR A 620 -15.57 19.49 -13.80
CA TYR A 620 -15.64 19.33 -15.26
C TYR A 620 -15.42 17.89 -15.74
N GLY A 621 -15.04 16.98 -14.85
CA GLY A 621 -15.05 15.54 -15.11
C GLY A 621 -13.67 14.91 -15.28
N ASN A 622 -12.59 15.54 -14.82
CA ASN A 622 -11.25 14.96 -14.98
C ASN A 622 -10.97 13.89 -13.93
N ARG A 623 -10.91 14.28 -12.65
CA ARG A 623 -10.51 13.40 -11.55
C ARG A 623 -11.51 12.28 -11.28
N VAL A 624 -12.80 12.54 -11.50
CA VAL A 624 -13.86 11.54 -11.33
C VAL A 624 -13.67 10.35 -12.26
N ASP A 625 -13.19 10.54 -13.48
CA ASP A 625 -13.08 9.45 -14.47
C ASP A 625 -11.65 8.90 -14.58
N ARG A 626 -10.93 8.90 -13.46
CA ARG A 626 -9.62 8.28 -13.33
C ARG A 626 -9.78 6.88 -12.78
N PHE A 627 -9.78 5.88 -13.66
CA PHE A 627 -10.00 4.49 -13.29
C PHE A 627 -8.72 3.68 -13.33
N LEU A 628 -8.56 2.76 -12.39
CA LEU A 628 -7.58 1.68 -12.41
C LEU A 628 -8.30 0.34 -12.15
N ALA A 629 -7.64 -0.77 -12.47
CA ALA A 629 -8.15 -2.10 -12.19
C ALA A 629 -6.99 -3.08 -11.94
N GLY A 630 -7.24 -4.16 -11.22
CA GLY A 630 -6.26 -5.22 -10.95
C GLY A 630 -6.92 -6.55 -10.62
N VAL A 631 -6.16 -7.64 -10.71
CA VAL A 631 -6.54 -8.95 -10.19
C VAL A 631 -5.68 -9.22 -8.96
N ALA A 632 -6.29 -9.69 -7.87
CA ALA A 632 -5.59 -9.91 -6.60
C ALA A 632 -6.09 -11.17 -5.90
N TYR A 633 -5.18 -11.98 -5.36
CA TYR A 633 -5.50 -13.12 -4.52
C TYR A 633 -5.71 -12.65 -3.08
N LEU A 634 -6.84 -11.99 -2.81
CA LEU A 634 -7.15 -11.40 -1.51
C LEU A 634 -7.38 -12.43 -0.40
N ASP A 635 -7.69 -13.67 -0.77
CA ASP A 635 -7.74 -14.84 0.13
C ASP A 635 -6.50 -15.77 -0.04
N GLY A 636 -5.53 -15.33 -0.85
CA GLY A 636 -4.29 -16.02 -1.17
C GLY A 636 -4.47 -17.29 -2.03
N GLU A 637 -5.68 -17.61 -2.50
CA GLU A 637 -5.99 -18.84 -3.25
C GLU A 637 -6.74 -18.57 -4.55
N SER A 638 -7.79 -17.75 -4.51
CA SER A 638 -8.65 -17.42 -5.64
C SER A 638 -8.51 -15.96 -6.07
N PRO A 639 -8.61 -15.67 -7.38
CA PRO A 639 -8.48 -14.31 -7.89
C PRO A 639 -9.75 -13.48 -7.64
N SER A 640 -9.58 -12.32 -7.03
CA SER A 640 -10.58 -11.26 -6.91
C SER A 640 -10.33 -10.14 -7.92
N ILE A 641 -11.40 -9.44 -8.27
CA ILE A 641 -11.43 -8.25 -9.14
C ILE A 641 -11.25 -7.01 -8.27
N VAL A 642 -10.31 -6.14 -8.62
CA VAL A 642 -10.13 -4.82 -7.98
C VAL A 642 -10.51 -3.73 -8.99
N MET A 643 -11.49 -2.89 -8.66
CA MET A 643 -11.87 -1.71 -9.45
C MET A 643 -11.64 -0.44 -8.64
N ALA A 644 -10.85 0.48 -9.17
CA ALA A 644 -10.50 1.72 -8.48
C ALA A 644 -10.96 2.96 -9.24
N ARG A 645 -11.31 4.02 -8.50
CA ARG A 645 -11.68 5.33 -9.01
C ARG A 645 -11.02 6.43 -8.19
N GLY A 646 -10.38 7.36 -8.87
CA GLY A 646 -9.73 8.53 -8.28
C GLY A 646 -8.38 8.21 -7.63
N TYR A 647 -7.43 9.14 -7.78
CA TYR A 647 -6.12 9.05 -7.12
C TYR A 647 -5.45 10.40 -6.87
N TYR A 648 -5.83 11.47 -7.59
CA TYR A 648 -5.31 12.83 -7.32
C TYR A 648 -5.85 13.46 -6.04
N THR A 649 -7.02 13.03 -5.57
CA THR A 649 -7.68 13.53 -4.34
C THR A 649 -8.36 12.34 -3.67
N ARG A 650 -9.70 12.26 -3.68
CA ARG A 650 -10.41 11.07 -3.26
C ARG A 650 -9.95 9.85 -4.06
N ALA A 651 -9.68 8.75 -3.35
CA ALA A 651 -9.30 7.46 -3.89
C ALA A 651 -10.23 6.39 -3.30
N VAL A 652 -10.85 5.59 -4.16
CA VAL A 652 -11.76 4.53 -3.75
C VAL A 652 -11.43 3.26 -4.51
N LEU A 653 -11.32 2.14 -3.79
CA LEU A 653 -11.06 0.81 -4.35
C LEU A 653 -12.18 -0.13 -3.87
N ALA A 654 -12.86 -0.78 -4.81
CA ALA A 654 -13.87 -1.79 -4.52
C ALA A 654 -13.42 -3.14 -5.07
N THR A 655 -13.64 -4.20 -4.30
CA THR A 655 -13.21 -5.55 -4.66
C THR A 655 -14.39 -6.50 -4.81
N TYR A 656 -14.26 -7.47 -5.71
CA TYR A 656 -15.32 -8.41 -6.03
C TYR A 656 -14.78 -9.81 -6.29
N ASP A 657 -15.54 -10.81 -5.88
CA ASP A 657 -15.37 -12.18 -6.34
C ASP A 657 -16.40 -12.49 -7.44
N PHE A 658 -16.05 -13.37 -8.37
CA PHE A 658 -17.01 -13.98 -9.28
C PHE A 658 -17.28 -15.42 -8.86
N LYS A 659 -18.40 -15.63 -8.16
CA LYS A 659 -18.76 -16.94 -7.59
C LYS A 659 -20.19 -17.28 -7.95
N ASP A 660 -20.43 -18.52 -8.37
CA ASP A 660 -21.75 -19.02 -8.81
C ASP A 660 -22.39 -18.20 -9.95
N GLY A 661 -21.56 -17.68 -10.87
CA GLY A 661 -22.02 -16.85 -11.99
C GLY A 661 -22.54 -15.47 -11.57
N LYS A 662 -22.06 -14.95 -10.42
CA LYS A 662 -22.45 -13.66 -9.86
C LYS A 662 -21.24 -12.87 -9.37
N LEU A 663 -21.23 -11.57 -9.65
CA LEU A 663 -20.30 -10.63 -9.01
C LEU A 663 -20.75 -10.37 -7.57
N GLN A 664 -19.85 -10.56 -6.61
CA GLN A 664 -20.09 -10.37 -5.19
C GLN A 664 -19.06 -9.39 -4.64
N GLU A 665 -19.50 -8.23 -4.18
CA GLU A 665 -18.60 -7.23 -3.56
C GLU A 665 -18.08 -7.75 -2.22
N ASN A 666 -16.76 -7.65 -2.02
CA ASN A 666 -16.08 -8.06 -0.79
C ASN A 666 -15.97 -6.88 0.18
N TRP A 667 -15.19 -5.87 -0.19
CA TRP A 667 -14.97 -4.66 0.60
C TRP A 667 -14.77 -3.44 -0.29
N VAL A 668 -14.87 -2.25 0.33
CA VAL A 668 -14.61 -0.96 -0.32
C VAL A 668 -13.72 -0.14 0.59
N PHE A 669 -12.56 0.28 0.08
CA PHE A 669 -11.70 1.29 0.69
C PHE A 669 -12.07 2.66 0.13
N ASP A 670 -12.26 3.66 0.98
CA ASP A 670 -12.52 5.05 0.58
C ASP A 670 -11.68 6.02 1.42
N SER A 671 -10.88 6.86 0.76
CA SER A 671 -10.02 7.85 1.41
C SER A 671 -10.81 8.93 2.17
N ASP A 672 -12.08 9.14 1.84
CA ASP A 672 -12.94 10.11 2.53
C ASP A 672 -13.52 9.56 3.86
N GLU A 673 -13.34 8.27 4.14
CA GLU A 673 -13.72 7.69 5.43
C GLU A 673 -12.77 8.11 6.56
N GLU A 674 -13.32 8.20 7.78
CA GLU A 674 -12.56 8.63 8.96
C GLU A 674 -11.37 7.69 9.21
N GLY A 675 -10.15 8.26 9.20
CA GLY A 675 -8.90 7.50 9.34
C GLY A 675 -8.13 7.33 8.03
N ASN A 676 -8.80 7.38 6.87
CA ASN A 676 -8.18 7.09 5.56
C ASN A 676 -7.68 8.33 4.80
N GLY A 677 -7.82 9.53 5.37
CA GLY A 677 -7.50 10.79 4.68
C GLY A 677 -6.05 10.91 4.15
N ALA A 678 -5.10 10.15 4.72
CA ALA A 678 -3.70 10.13 4.26
C ALA A 678 -3.52 9.46 2.89
N TYR A 679 -4.43 8.56 2.51
CA TYR A 679 -4.36 7.79 1.26
C TYR A 679 -4.88 8.59 0.05
N ALA A 680 -5.54 9.72 0.29
CA ALA A 680 -5.92 10.65 -0.76
C ALA A 680 -4.69 11.24 -1.46
N GLY A 681 -4.73 11.35 -2.78
CA GLY A 681 -3.65 11.98 -3.56
C GLY A 681 -2.42 11.10 -3.83
N GLN A 682 -2.46 9.81 -3.47
CA GLN A 682 -1.29 8.93 -3.50
C GLN A 682 -1.21 7.99 -4.72
N GLY A 683 -2.34 7.69 -5.36
CA GLY A 683 -2.36 6.71 -6.46
C GLY A 683 -1.63 7.20 -7.70
N ASN A 684 -1.06 6.26 -8.46
CA ASN A 684 -0.39 6.53 -9.73
C ASN A 684 -1.34 6.39 -10.92
N HIS A 685 -0.83 6.58 -12.12
CA HIS A 685 -1.48 6.11 -13.35
C HIS A 685 -1.33 4.60 -13.58
N SER A 686 -1.15 3.83 -12.51
CA SER A 686 -1.05 2.37 -12.49
C SER A 686 -1.26 1.90 -11.05
N LEU A 687 -1.34 0.59 -10.88
CA LEU A 687 -1.24 -0.09 -9.59
C LEU A 687 -0.33 -1.32 -9.76
N SER A 688 0.11 -1.91 -8.66
CA SER A 688 0.73 -3.23 -8.65
C SER A 688 0.06 -4.09 -7.58
N ILE A 689 0.11 -5.40 -7.76
CA ILE A 689 -0.55 -6.37 -6.88
C ILE A 689 0.50 -7.39 -6.45
N ASN A 690 0.75 -7.43 -5.15
CA ASN A 690 1.88 -8.15 -4.57
C ASN A 690 1.52 -8.53 -3.13
N ASP A 691 1.89 -9.74 -2.72
CA ASP A 691 2.07 -10.10 -1.32
C ASP A 691 3.31 -9.38 -0.78
N VAL A 692 3.13 -8.13 -0.33
CA VAL A 692 4.24 -7.29 0.12
C VAL A 692 4.61 -7.61 1.56
N ASP A 693 3.67 -8.17 2.32
CA ASP A 693 3.86 -8.48 3.72
C ASP A 693 4.02 -10.00 4.01
N GLY A 694 4.18 -10.82 2.99
CA GLY A 694 4.59 -12.23 3.07
C GLY A 694 3.62 -13.13 3.84
N ASP A 695 2.37 -12.71 4.02
CA ASP A 695 1.35 -13.49 4.73
C ASP A 695 0.56 -14.44 3.79
N GLY A 696 0.84 -14.36 2.49
CA GLY A 696 0.25 -15.17 1.42
C GLY A 696 -0.91 -14.50 0.68
N TYR A 697 -1.41 -13.36 1.18
CA TYR A 697 -2.46 -12.57 0.57
C TYR A 697 -1.86 -11.47 -0.31
N ASP A 698 -2.61 -11.02 -1.33
CA ASP A 698 -2.15 -9.89 -2.14
C ASP A 698 -2.62 -8.54 -1.59
N GLU A 699 -1.68 -7.62 -1.42
CA GLU A 699 -1.94 -6.20 -1.19
C GLU A 699 -2.05 -5.45 -2.53
N ILE A 700 -2.67 -4.27 -2.47
CA ILE A 700 -2.78 -3.35 -3.60
C ILE A 700 -1.82 -2.18 -3.40
N VAL A 701 -0.72 -2.18 -4.16
CA VAL A 701 0.19 -1.05 -4.25
C VAL A 701 -0.42 0.01 -5.14
N TYR A 702 -0.98 1.03 -4.51
CA TYR A 702 -1.68 2.15 -5.14
C TYR A 702 -0.77 3.37 -5.20
N GLY A 703 0.31 3.29 -5.99
CA GLY A 703 1.29 4.36 -6.15
C GLY A 703 2.12 4.59 -4.89
N ALA A 704 1.89 5.70 -4.20
CA ALA A 704 2.55 6.08 -2.95
C ALA A 704 1.83 5.58 -1.68
N ALA A 705 0.86 4.70 -1.81
CA ALA A 705 0.18 4.04 -0.70
C ALA A 705 -0.02 2.55 -0.97
N VAL A 706 -0.26 1.77 0.09
CA VAL A 706 -0.58 0.34 0.01
C VAL A 706 -1.86 0.07 0.79
N ILE A 707 -2.80 -0.62 0.15
CA ILE A 707 -4.05 -1.09 0.75
C ILE A 707 -3.92 -2.58 1.01
N ASN A 708 -4.28 -3.01 2.21
CA ASN A 708 -4.19 -4.38 2.66
C ASN A 708 -5.21 -5.30 1.97
N HIS A 709 -4.99 -6.62 1.98
CA HIS A 709 -5.88 -7.61 1.36
C HIS A 709 -7.32 -7.55 1.90
N ASP A 710 -7.51 -7.11 3.15
CA ASP A 710 -8.80 -6.97 3.84
C ASP A 710 -9.49 -5.61 3.63
N GLY A 711 -8.89 -4.72 2.84
CA GLY A 711 -9.41 -3.39 2.54
C GLY A 711 -9.04 -2.31 3.54
N THR A 712 -8.25 -2.61 4.57
CA THR A 712 -7.67 -1.59 5.44
C THR A 712 -6.47 -0.91 4.78
N GLY A 713 -6.17 0.34 5.16
CA GLY A 713 -4.94 0.97 4.69
C GLY A 713 -3.72 0.40 5.42
N LEU A 714 -2.71 -0.09 4.68
CA LEU A 714 -1.45 -0.57 5.28
C LEU A 714 -0.55 0.62 5.64
N TYR A 715 -0.21 1.45 4.65
CA TYR A 715 0.45 2.75 4.88
C TYR A 715 0.26 3.72 3.71
N SER A 716 0.55 5.00 3.96
CA SER A 716 0.74 6.03 2.95
C SER A 716 2.07 6.76 3.21
N THR A 717 2.88 6.96 2.16
CA THR A 717 4.16 7.66 2.29
C THR A 717 4.01 9.19 2.34
N GLY A 718 2.87 9.71 1.87
CA GLY A 718 2.65 11.14 1.66
C GLY A 718 3.45 11.75 0.51
N TRP A 719 4.09 10.94 -0.35
CA TRP A 719 4.87 11.44 -1.49
C TRP A 719 3.98 11.95 -2.63
N GLY A 720 2.71 11.50 -2.68
CA GLY A 720 1.73 11.92 -3.67
C GLY A 720 1.75 11.08 -4.94
N HIS A 721 1.12 11.62 -5.98
CA HIS A 721 0.91 10.98 -7.28
C HIS A 721 2.18 10.91 -8.15
N GLY A 722 2.33 9.78 -8.84
CA GLY A 722 3.37 9.51 -9.82
C GLY A 722 2.90 8.83 -11.11
N ASP A 723 3.82 8.78 -12.08
CA ASP A 723 3.59 8.26 -13.44
C ASP A 723 4.15 6.84 -13.66
N ALA A 724 5.02 6.36 -12.76
CA ALA A 724 5.65 5.05 -12.87
C ALA A 724 5.97 4.43 -11.50
N GLN A 725 5.87 3.11 -11.41
CA GLN A 725 6.21 2.31 -10.22
C GLN A 725 6.65 0.89 -10.60
N HIS A 726 7.51 0.29 -9.78
CA HIS A 726 8.06 -1.05 -9.96
C HIS A 726 8.10 -1.75 -8.60
N VAL A 727 7.45 -2.91 -8.51
CA VAL A 727 7.32 -3.69 -7.27
C VAL A 727 7.82 -5.10 -7.52
N SER A 728 8.83 -5.50 -6.76
CA SER A 728 9.52 -6.79 -6.89
C SER A 728 10.44 -6.98 -5.69
N ASN A 729 11.01 -8.17 -5.53
CA ASN A 729 12.31 -8.27 -4.85
C ASN A 729 13.38 -7.62 -5.76
N LEU A 730 13.68 -6.34 -5.52
CA LEU A 730 14.65 -5.57 -6.29
C LEU A 730 16.05 -5.68 -5.66
N ASN A 731 16.12 -5.86 -4.34
CA ASN A 731 17.34 -6.10 -3.59
C ASN A 731 17.37 -7.52 -3.04
N PRO A 732 18.05 -8.49 -3.71
CA PRO A 732 18.13 -9.86 -3.22
C PRO A 732 18.89 -10.02 -1.90
N ASN A 733 19.65 -9.00 -1.48
CA ASN A 733 20.36 -8.96 -0.20
C ASN A 733 19.52 -8.35 0.94
N ARG A 734 18.31 -7.90 0.64
CA ARG A 734 17.31 -7.45 1.60
C ARG A 734 16.16 -8.44 1.59
N ALA A 735 15.59 -8.70 2.75
CA ALA A 735 14.42 -9.55 2.81
C ALA A 735 13.15 -8.77 2.42
N GLY A 736 12.13 -9.43 1.87
CA GLY A 736 10.91 -8.76 1.41
C GLY A 736 11.07 -8.09 0.04
N MET A 737 10.09 -7.27 -0.33
CA MET A 737 10.05 -6.56 -1.61
C MET A 737 10.34 -5.07 -1.44
N GLU A 738 10.68 -4.42 -2.54
CA GLU A 738 10.79 -2.98 -2.63
C GLU A 738 9.82 -2.38 -3.65
N ILE A 739 9.48 -1.11 -3.43
CA ILE A 739 8.72 -0.30 -4.38
C ILE A 739 9.61 0.86 -4.82
N TYR A 740 10.03 0.85 -6.09
CA TYR A 740 10.66 1.99 -6.74
C TYR A 740 9.63 2.80 -7.50
N GLY A 741 9.60 4.12 -7.30
CA GLY A 741 8.65 5.00 -7.97
C GLY A 741 9.14 6.43 -8.17
N VAL A 742 8.38 7.17 -8.98
CA VAL A 742 8.63 8.58 -9.32
C VAL A 742 7.42 9.43 -8.98
N GLN A 743 7.60 10.75 -8.82
CA GLN A 743 6.54 11.66 -8.38
C GLN A 743 6.39 12.90 -9.28
N GLU A 744 5.13 13.27 -9.54
CA GLU A 744 4.76 14.39 -10.42
C GLU A 744 4.82 15.74 -9.68
N SER A 745 4.50 15.73 -8.38
CA SER A 745 4.41 16.96 -7.59
C SER A 745 5.78 17.58 -7.34
N SER A 746 5.96 18.84 -7.76
CA SER A 746 7.16 19.62 -7.43
C SER A 746 7.33 19.92 -5.94
N GLY A 747 6.29 19.68 -5.12
CA GLY A 747 6.35 19.77 -3.68
C GLY A 747 6.58 18.43 -2.97
N SER A 748 6.75 17.33 -3.71
CA SER A 748 7.03 16.03 -3.12
C SER A 748 8.39 16.05 -2.40
N PRO A 749 8.51 15.46 -1.20
CA PRO A 749 9.80 15.28 -0.53
C PRO A 749 10.74 14.34 -1.29
N VAL A 750 10.22 13.53 -2.21
CA VAL A 750 10.96 12.55 -3.01
C VAL A 750 10.44 12.62 -4.44
N GLY A 751 11.28 13.05 -5.40
CA GLY A 751 10.95 13.05 -6.82
C GLY A 751 11.08 11.67 -7.45
N TYR A 752 12.06 10.87 -7.01
CA TYR A 752 12.14 9.44 -7.27
C TYR A 752 12.85 8.76 -6.10
N GLY A 753 12.48 7.53 -5.79
CA GLY A 753 13.06 6.80 -4.68
C GLY A 753 12.51 5.39 -4.54
N ILE A 754 13.16 4.64 -3.66
CA ILE A 754 12.82 3.27 -3.33
C ILE A 754 12.47 3.17 -1.85
N ARG A 755 11.44 2.40 -1.55
CA ARG A 755 10.96 2.12 -0.19
C ARG A 755 10.77 0.64 0.02
N ASP A 756 10.78 0.25 1.27
CA ASP A 756 10.31 -1.05 1.70
C ASP A 756 8.82 -1.22 1.34
N ALA A 757 8.45 -2.35 0.72
CA ALA A 757 7.12 -2.55 0.19
C ALA A 757 6.04 -2.71 1.28
N GLU A 758 6.38 -3.34 2.41
CA GLU A 758 5.47 -3.61 3.54
C GLU A 758 5.27 -2.39 4.43
N THR A 759 6.35 -1.71 4.78
CA THR A 759 6.36 -0.68 5.84
C THR A 759 6.26 0.73 5.28
N GLY A 760 6.65 0.92 4.02
CA GLY A 760 6.75 2.23 3.38
C GLY A 760 7.98 3.03 3.79
N ASP A 761 8.89 2.44 4.59
CA ASP A 761 10.12 3.09 5.03
C ASP A 761 10.98 3.48 3.82
N LEU A 762 11.35 4.77 3.77
CA LEU A 762 12.27 5.29 2.75
C LEU A 762 13.63 4.62 2.91
N LEU A 763 14.02 3.79 1.94
CA LEU A 763 15.36 3.22 1.89
C LEU A 763 16.34 4.29 1.37
N TRP A 764 16.02 4.89 0.22
CA TRP A 764 16.65 6.12 -0.25
C TRP A 764 15.81 6.80 -1.35
N GLY A 765 16.04 8.09 -1.57
CA GLY A 765 15.37 8.86 -2.61
C GLY A 765 16.00 10.22 -2.85
N VAL A 766 15.56 10.89 -3.92
CA VAL A 766 16.09 12.20 -4.34
C VAL A 766 14.94 13.18 -4.51
N GLU A 767 15.02 14.31 -3.79
CA GLU A 767 14.16 15.47 -4.04
C GLU A 767 14.58 16.18 -5.34
N THR A 768 13.64 16.38 -6.26
CA THR A 768 13.90 17.05 -7.55
C THR A 768 13.32 18.46 -7.61
N GLY A 769 12.23 18.74 -6.89
CA GLY A 769 11.49 20.00 -6.98
C GLY A 769 10.78 20.20 -8.33
N SER A 770 10.61 19.12 -9.11
CA SER A 770 9.97 19.10 -10.43
C SER A 770 9.31 17.75 -10.69
N ASP A 771 8.41 17.73 -11.65
CA ASP A 771 7.78 16.51 -12.16
C ASP A 771 8.83 15.55 -12.75
N VAL A 772 8.87 14.34 -12.19
CA VAL A 772 9.63 13.19 -12.67
C VAL A 772 8.65 12.20 -13.31
N GLY A 773 8.47 12.31 -14.62
CA GLY A 773 7.42 11.59 -15.34
C GLY A 773 7.76 10.15 -15.75
N ARG A 774 9.00 9.68 -15.53
CA ARG A 774 9.45 8.31 -15.83
C ARG A 774 10.48 7.82 -14.81
N GLY A 775 10.38 6.54 -14.46
CA GLY A 775 11.40 5.76 -13.75
C GLY A 775 11.37 4.32 -14.24
N LEU A 776 12.47 3.59 -14.08
CA LEU A 776 12.56 2.16 -14.37
C LEU A 776 13.49 1.48 -13.36
N ALA A 777 13.14 0.24 -13.00
CA ALA A 777 13.94 -0.64 -12.17
C ALA A 777 14.20 -1.95 -12.92
N ALA A 778 15.46 -2.32 -13.13
CA ALA A 778 15.87 -3.54 -13.81
C ALA A 778 17.33 -3.86 -13.53
N ASP A 779 17.67 -5.15 -13.38
CA ASP A 779 19.07 -5.58 -13.33
C ASP A 779 19.67 -5.52 -14.75
N ILE A 780 20.58 -4.57 -14.95
CA ILE A 780 21.23 -4.30 -16.25
C ILE A 780 22.76 -4.25 -16.13
N ASP A 781 23.30 -4.36 -14.91
CA ASP A 781 24.71 -4.19 -14.60
C ASP A 781 25.20 -5.24 -13.59
N PRO A 782 25.83 -6.35 -14.05
CA PRO A 782 26.21 -7.49 -13.22
C PRO A 782 27.37 -7.20 -12.25
N ARG A 783 27.79 -5.93 -12.13
CA ARG A 783 28.80 -5.49 -11.16
C ARG A 783 28.21 -5.22 -9.78
N TYR A 784 26.89 -5.06 -9.70
CA TYR A 784 26.12 -4.82 -8.49
C TYR A 784 25.07 -5.91 -8.35
N ASP A 785 24.76 -6.28 -7.11
CA ASP A 785 23.70 -7.25 -6.85
C ASP A 785 22.36 -6.50 -6.85
N GLY A 786 21.31 -7.11 -7.42
CA GLY A 786 19.98 -6.51 -7.47
C GLY A 786 19.73 -5.66 -8.71
N ALA A 787 18.58 -4.97 -8.71
CA ALA A 787 18.16 -4.15 -9.84
C ALA A 787 18.75 -2.73 -9.79
N GLU A 788 19.23 -2.23 -10.93
CA GLU A 788 19.54 -0.81 -11.07
C GLU A 788 18.28 0.05 -11.20
N LEU A 789 18.40 1.30 -10.75
CA LEU A 789 17.33 2.29 -10.68
C LEU A 789 17.73 3.56 -11.42
N TRP A 790 16.85 4.06 -12.29
CA TRP A 790 17.02 5.35 -12.96
C TRP A 790 15.69 6.00 -13.31
N ALA A 791 15.72 7.32 -13.41
CA ALA A 791 14.57 8.15 -13.72
C ALA A 791 14.91 9.24 -14.74
N SER A 792 13.85 9.79 -15.35
CA SER A 792 13.92 11.08 -16.01
C SER A 792 14.29 12.17 -15.00
N ASP A 793 14.85 13.28 -15.45
CA ASP A 793 15.05 14.47 -14.60
C ASP A 793 14.03 15.60 -14.88
N SER A 794 13.16 15.40 -15.88
CA SER A 794 11.96 16.19 -16.15
C SER A 794 10.88 15.34 -16.84
N TRP A 795 9.62 15.75 -16.71
CA TRP A 795 8.46 15.08 -17.34
C TRP A 795 8.57 14.86 -18.85
N ASP A 796 9.27 15.75 -19.57
CA ASP A 796 9.47 15.69 -21.02
C ASP A 796 10.85 15.14 -21.43
N GLY A 797 11.67 14.72 -20.46
CA GLY A 797 13.04 14.25 -20.67
C GLY A 797 14.00 15.30 -21.24
N SER A 798 13.63 16.59 -21.23
CA SER A 798 14.42 17.66 -21.86
C SER A 798 15.68 18.07 -21.10
N SER A 799 15.82 17.69 -19.82
CA SER A 799 17.01 17.98 -19.01
C SER A 799 18.05 16.85 -18.96
N GLY A 800 17.70 15.62 -19.34
CA GLY A 800 18.56 14.45 -19.22
C GLY A 800 17.92 13.31 -18.41
N GLY A 801 18.75 12.60 -17.65
CA GLY A 801 18.32 11.51 -16.74
C GLY A 801 19.07 11.60 -15.41
N SER A 802 18.58 10.90 -14.39
CA SER A 802 19.09 10.93 -13.01
C SER A 802 20.56 10.50 -12.83
N GLY A 803 21.16 9.86 -13.84
CA GLY A 803 22.22 8.88 -13.67
C GLY A 803 21.63 7.49 -13.40
N LEU A 804 22.51 6.50 -13.20
CA LEU A 804 22.16 5.12 -12.87
C LEU A 804 22.61 4.81 -11.43
N PHE A 805 21.74 4.17 -10.65
CA PHE A 805 21.99 3.84 -9.25
C PHE A 805 21.84 2.33 -9.02
N SER A 806 22.63 1.77 -8.11
CA SER A 806 22.34 0.44 -7.55
C SER A 806 21.07 0.50 -6.69
N VAL A 807 20.53 -0.66 -6.34
CA VAL A 807 19.33 -0.74 -5.50
C VAL A 807 19.53 -0.10 -4.12
N GLU A 808 20.75 -0.10 -3.55
CA GLU A 808 21.10 0.56 -2.28
C GLU A 808 21.35 2.08 -2.40
N GLY A 809 21.27 2.64 -3.61
CA GLY A 809 21.44 4.07 -3.86
C GLY A 809 22.89 4.48 -4.09
N GLU A 810 23.80 3.54 -4.35
CA GLU A 810 25.12 3.88 -4.87
C GLU A 810 24.98 4.37 -6.31
N ARG A 811 25.43 5.60 -6.58
CA ARG A 811 25.41 6.13 -7.93
C ARG A 811 26.53 5.51 -8.78
N ILE A 812 26.15 4.60 -9.68
CA ILE A 812 27.05 3.84 -10.55
C ILE A 812 27.69 4.75 -11.61
N THR A 813 26.89 5.59 -12.27
CA THR A 813 27.37 6.51 -13.31
C THR A 813 26.50 7.76 -13.47
N ASP A 814 27.07 8.79 -14.09
CA ASP A 814 26.38 10.04 -14.44
C ASP A 814 25.39 9.91 -15.61
N LYS A 815 25.50 8.82 -16.37
CA LYS A 815 24.63 8.57 -17.53
C LYS A 815 23.45 7.71 -17.10
N SER A 816 22.31 7.93 -17.74
CA SER A 816 21.16 7.03 -17.65
C SER A 816 20.96 6.33 -19.01
N PRO A 817 20.45 5.09 -19.01
CA PRO A 817 19.78 4.55 -20.18
C PRO A 817 18.73 5.55 -20.70
N ALA A 818 18.71 5.78 -22.02
CA ALA A 818 17.74 6.69 -22.63
C ALA A 818 16.32 6.09 -22.68
N SER A 819 16.21 4.76 -22.58
CA SER A 819 14.95 4.05 -22.41
C SER A 819 14.54 4.07 -20.94
N ILE A 820 13.37 4.66 -20.65
CA ILE A 820 12.74 4.71 -19.32
C ILE A 820 11.24 4.42 -19.51
N ASN A 821 10.95 3.17 -19.85
CA ASN A 821 9.62 2.69 -20.21
C ASN A 821 9.39 1.28 -19.66
N HIS A 822 9.62 0.24 -20.47
CA HIS A 822 9.54 -1.15 -20.03
C HIS A 822 10.94 -1.78 -19.92
N ALA A 823 11.06 -2.79 -19.07
CA ALA A 823 12.17 -3.74 -19.07
C ALA A 823 11.63 -5.10 -19.54
N VAL A 824 12.41 -5.83 -20.33
CA VAL A 824 12.02 -7.08 -21.00
C VAL A 824 13.15 -8.10 -20.92
N TRP A 825 12.89 -9.33 -20.48
CA TRP A 825 13.87 -10.42 -20.61
C TRP A 825 13.84 -10.98 -22.02
N TRP A 826 14.86 -10.67 -22.83
CA TRP A 826 14.85 -10.97 -24.26
C TRP A 826 16.04 -11.84 -24.69
N THR A 827 17.25 -11.49 -24.28
CA THR A 827 18.48 -12.21 -24.66
C THR A 827 18.68 -13.46 -23.80
N GLY A 828 19.80 -14.15 -24.00
CA GLY A 828 20.07 -15.43 -23.33
C GLY A 828 20.63 -15.33 -21.90
N ASP A 829 21.00 -14.14 -21.43
CA ASP A 829 21.50 -13.94 -20.05
C ASP A 829 20.39 -13.48 -19.10
N LEU A 830 20.71 -13.40 -17.80
CA LEU A 830 19.75 -13.04 -16.75
C LEU A 830 19.59 -11.52 -16.60
N LEU A 831 20.38 -10.69 -17.29
CA LEU A 831 20.17 -9.25 -17.28
C LEU A 831 18.92 -8.94 -18.11
N ARG A 832 18.24 -7.86 -17.74
CA ARG A 832 17.00 -7.44 -18.39
C ARG A 832 17.30 -6.40 -19.46
N GLU A 833 16.75 -6.59 -20.65
CA GLU A 833 16.78 -5.60 -21.73
C GLU A 833 15.76 -4.49 -21.49
N LEU A 834 15.83 -3.42 -22.28
CA LEU A 834 14.94 -2.28 -22.19
C LEU A 834 14.06 -2.20 -23.44
N LEU A 835 12.76 -2.06 -23.24
CA LEU A 835 11.75 -1.97 -24.28
C LEU A 835 11.17 -0.56 -24.32
N ASP A 836 11.27 0.09 -25.47
CA ASP A 836 10.76 1.44 -25.70
C ASP A 836 10.54 1.67 -27.20
N HIS A 837 10.64 2.91 -27.69
CA HIS A 837 10.38 3.22 -29.09
C HIS A 837 11.24 4.33 -29.69
N ASP A 838 11.41 4.30 -31.00
CA ASP A 838 11.85 5.44 -31.79
C ASP A 838 10.65 6.35 -32.07
N PHE A 839 10.62 7.50 -31.39
CA PHE A 839 9.55 8.48 -31.50
C PHE A 839 10.09 9.87 -31.87
N ALA A 840 9.43 10.50 -32.84
CA ALA A 840 9.80 11.83 -33.31
C ALA A 840 8.59 12.76 -33.29
N GLU A 841 8.56 13.64 -32.29
CA GLU A 841 7.46 14.55 -32.02
C GLU A 841 7.08 15.39 -33.27
N GLY A 842 5.78 15.44 -33.57
CA GLY A 842 5.23 16.21 -34.68
C GLY A 842 5.44 15.61 -36.07
N SER A 843 6.07 14.43 -36.18
CA SER A 843 6.23 13.69 -37.44
C SER A 843 5.38 12.42 -37.53
N ASP A 844 5.17 11.74 -36.40
CA ASP A 844 4.30 10.58 -36.24
C ASP A 844 3.52 10.73 -34.92
N THR A 845 2.27 10.26 -34.92
CA THR A 845 1.45 10.19 -33.70
C THR A 845 1.86 9.02 -32.82
N TYR A 846 2.54 8.02 -33.40
CA TYR A 846 3.06 6.83 -32.74
C TYR A 846 4.57 6.69 -33.00
N GLY A 847 5.24 5.75 -32.33
CA GLY A 847 6.65 5.40 -32.60
C GLY A 847 6.81 3.96 -33.10
N VAL A 848 7.99 3.58 -33.56
CA VAL A 848 8.33 2.17 -33.85
C VAL A 848 8.99 1.58 -32.61
N GLY A 849 8.53 0.42 -32.14
CA GLY A 849 9.11 -0.23 -30.96
C GLY A 849 10.60 -0.52 -31.15
N ARG A 850 11.32 -0.72 -30.05
CA ARG A 850 12.69 -1.22 -30.04
C ARG A 850 12.99 -1.95 -28.73
N ILE A 851 13.91 -2.91 -28.80
CA ILE A 851 14.53 -3.55 -27.64
C ILE A 851 16.01 -3.21 -27.67
N ASP A 852 16.53 -2.70 -26.55
CA ASP A 852 17.92 -2.30 -26.40
C ASP A 852 18.54 -3.01 -25.19
N LYS A 853 19.81 -3.40 -25.29
CA LYS A 853 20.60 -3.92 -24.16
C LYS A 853 21.53 -2.84 -23.64
N TRP A 854 21.61 -2.70 -22.32
CA TRP A 854 22.59 -1.81 -21.70
C TRP A 854 23.96 -2.46 -21.68
N ASN A 855 24.93 -1.84 -22.34
CA ASN A 855 26.32 -2.23 -22.25
C ASN A 855 26.97 -1.48 -21.07
N TRP A 856 27.01 -2.10 -19.90
CA TRP A 856 27.56 -1.55 -18.65
C TRP A 856 29.07 -1.22 -18.71
N GLU A 857 29.84 -1.85 -19.61
CA GLU A 857 31.26 -1.51 -19.81
C GLU A 857 31.45 -0.17 -20.52
N SER A 858 30.62 0.08 -21.54
CA SER A 858 30.69 1.30 -22.37
C SER A 858 29.71 2.40 -21.91
N GLU A 859 28.77 2.04 -21.04
CA GLU A 859 27.66 2.86 -20.57
C GLU A 859 26.81 3.41 -21.73
N GLN A 860 26.42 2.54 -22.67
CA GLN A 860 25.61 2.87 -23.85
C GLN A 860 24.53 1.81 -24.08
N LEU A 861 23.43 2.22 -24.71
CA LEU A 861 22.43 1.28 -25.24
C LEU A 861 22.87 0.74 -26.59
N GLU A 862 22.76 -0.58 -26.73
CA GLU A 862 22.97 -1.32 -27.96
C GLU A 862 21.63 -1.88 -28.43
N ASN A 863 21.19 -1.49 -29.63
CA ASN A 863 19.93 -1.97 -30.16
C ASN A 863 20.00 -3.47 -30.49
N VAL A 864 19.02 -4.22 -29.98
CA VAL A 864 18.87 -5.67 -30.20
C VAL A 864 17.84 -5.93 -31.29
N LEU A 865 16.70 -5.25 -31.22
CA LEU A 865 15.60 -5.41 -32.18
C LEU A 865 14.93 -4.08 -32.48
N THR A 866 14.58 -3.87 -33.77
CA THR A 866 13.63 -2.85 -34.22
C THR A 866 12.60 -3.52 -35.14
N PRO A 867 11.36 -3.77 -34.69
CA PRO A 867 10.29 -4.40 -35.48
C PRO A 867 9.74 -3.48 -36.60
N GLU A 868 10.48 -3.35 -37.70
CA GLU A 868 10.09 -2.51 -38.83
C GLU A 868 8.69 -2.83 -39.39
N GLY A 869 7.93 -1.78 -39.73
CA GLY A 869 6.55 -1.90 -40.22
C GLY A 869 5.50 -2.11 -39.12
N THR A 870 5.90 -2.08 -37.85
CA THR A 870 4.99 -2.04 -36.70
C THR A 870 4.84 -0.63 -36.14
N ARG A 871 4.03 -0.48 -35.10
CA ARG A 871 3.97 0.73 -34.29
C ARG A 871 3.68 0.42 -32.81
N THR A 872 4.04 1.37 -31.98
CA THR A 872 3.66 1.46 -30.57
C THR A 872 2.30 2.12 -30.37
N SER A 873 1.80 2.01 -29.14
CA SER A 873 0.54 2.57 -28.68
C SER A 873 0.76 3.85 -27.84
N ASN A 874 -0.34 4.60 -27.64
CA ASN A 874 -0.43 5.66 -26.62
C ASN A 874 0.55 6.84 -26.76
N GLY A 875 0.92 7.17 -28.00
CA GLY A 875 1.74 8.35 -28.31
C GLY A 875 3.11 8.28 -27.66
N THR A 876 3.49 9.30 -26.88
CA THR A 876 4.79 9.37 -26.20
C THR A 876 4.99 8.30 -25.13
N LYS A 877 3.93 7.63 -24.65
CA LYS A 877 4.09 6.51 -23.71
C LYS A 877 4.75 5.31 -24.38
N GLY A 878 4.58 5.15 -25.70
CA GLY A 878 5.38 4.20 -26.48
C GLY A 878 5.20 2.75 -26.12
N ASN A 879 4.00 2.37 -25.65
CA ASN A 879 3.75 1.03 -25.15
C ASN A 879 3.74 0.00 -26.29
N PRO A 880 4.19 -1.24 -26.04
CA PRO A 880 3.77 -2.36 -26.87
C PRO A 880 2.25 -2.55 -26.76
N THR A 881 1.67 -3.35 -27.65
CA THR A 881 0.29 -3.82 -27.45
C THR A 881 0.22 -4.73 -26.22
N LEU A 882 1.23 -5.58 -26.03
CA LEU A 882 1.44 -6.40 -24.85
C LEU A 882 2.91 -6.86 -24.76
N GLN A 883 3.42 -7.05 -23.56
CA GLN A 883 4.65 -7.77 -23.24
C GLN A 883 4.30 -8.91 -22.27
N ALA A 884 4.59 -10.17 -22.62
CA ALA A 884 4.32 -11.33 -21.76
C ALA A 884 5.08 -12.58 -22.26
N ASP A 885 5.42 -13.51 -21.38
CA ASP A 885 5.87 -14.87 -21.72
C ASP A 885 4.66 -15.71 -22.24
N LEU A 886 4.49 -15.77 -23.55
CA LEU A 886 3.35 -16.40 -24.22
C LEU A 886 3.73 -17.73 -24.87
N TYR A 887 4.93 -17.81 -25.43
CA TYR A 887 5.48 -18.94 -26.16
C TYR A 887 6.87 -19.30 -25.65
N GLY A 888 7.33 -20.48 -26.00
CA GLY A 888 8.72 -20.81 -25.79
C GLY A 888 9.07 -20.91 -24.31
N ASP A 889 10.30 -20.52 -23.96
CA ASP A 889 10.80 -20.57 -22.59
C ASP A 889 10.41 -19.33 -21.78
N TRP A 890 11.11 -19.07 -20.67
CA TRP A 890 10.76 -18.01 -19.70
C TRP A 890 10.86 -16.58 -20.23
N ARG A 891 11.42 -16.36 -21.43
CA ARG A 891 11.65 -15.02 -21.96
C ARG A 891 10.37 -14.44 -22.53
N GLU A 892 10.32 -13.11 -22.56
CA GLU A 892 9.07 -12.39 -22.79
C GLU A 892 8.88 -12.12 -24.28
N GLU A 893 7.74 -12.54 -24.84
CA GLU A 893 7.28 -12.07 -26.14
C GLU A 893 6.83 -10.61 -26.07
N VAL A 894 6.90 -9.96 -27.22
CA VAL A 894 6.38 -8.60 -27.40
C VAL A 894 5.43 -8.55 -28.58
N ILE A 895 4.22 -8.03 -28.33
CA ILE A 895 3.20 -7.82 -29.34
C ILE A 895 3.21 -6.35 -29.77
N TRP A 896 3.37 -6.11 -31.07
CA TRP A 896 3.11 -4.81 -31.69
C TRP A 896 2.11 -4.93 -32.82
N ALA A 897 1.23 -3.94 -32.95
CA ALA A 897 0.39 -3.82 -34.12
C ALA A 897 1.21 -3.44 -35.36
N SER A 898 0.82 -3.94 -36.54
CA SER A 898 1.28 -3.37 -37.80
C SER A 898 0.93 -1.88 -37.87
N ALA A 899 1.70 -1.11 -38.65
CA ALA A 899 1.49 0.33 -38.78
C ALA A 899 0.04 0.70 -39.19
N ASP A 900 -0.60 -0.13 -40.01
CA ASP A 900 -1.99 0.01 -40.44
C ASP A 900 -3.03 -0.68 -39.54
N SER A 901 -2.61 -1.45 -38.53
CA SER A 901 -3.46 -2.27 -37.65
C SER A 901 -4.30 -3.31 -38.37
N GLU A 902 -3.77 -3.90 -39.45
CA GLU A 902 -4.37 -5.06 -40.08
C GLU A 902 -3.87 -6.38 -39.48
N GLU A 903 -2.81 -6.35 -38.67
CA GLU A 903 -2.32 -7.51 -37.90
C GLU A 903 -1.69 -7.07 -36.56
N LEU A 904 -1.65 -7.99 -35.60
CA LEU A 904 -0.67 -7.97 -34.51
C LEU A 904 0.51 -8.88 -34.88
N ARG A 905 1.71 -8.50 -34.48
CA ARG A 905 2.92 -9.33 -34.62
C ARG A 905 3.45 -9.67 -33.25
N ILE A 906 3.52 -10.97 -32.96
CA ILE A 906 4.10 -11.51 -31.72
C ILE A 906 5.54 -11.88 -32.01
N TYR A 907 6.47 -11.08 -31.50
CA TYR A 907 7.90 -11.34 -31.61
C TYR A 907 8.36 -12.21 -30.44
N THR A 908 9.06 -13.29 -30.74
CA THR A 908 9.73 -14.15 -29.75
C THR A 908 11.24 -14.08 -29.93
N THR A 909 12.00 -14.32 -28.87
CA THR A 909 13.46 -14.35 -28.94
C THR A 909 13.97 -15.58 -29.69
N THR A 910 15.15 -15.47 -30.29
CA THR A 910 15.88 -16.61 -30.88
C THR A 910 17.27 -16.78 -30.30
N ASP A 911 17.64 -15.97 -29.30
CA ASP A 911 18.86 -16.16 -28.55
C ASP A 911 18.77 -17.49 -27.78
N VAL A 912 19.88 -18.21 -27.65
CA VAL A 912 19.92 -19.42 -26.83
C VAL A 912 20.32 -19.02 -25.41
N THR A 913 19.57 -19.47 -24.41
CA THR A 913 19.90 -19.36 -22.99
C THR A 913 20.33 -20.70 -22.40
N GLU A 914 21.24 -20.65 -21.42
CA GLU A 914 21.60 -21.79 -20.56
C GLU A 914 20.75 -21.84 -19.28
N GLU A 915 19.81 -20.90 -19.11
CA GLU A 915 18.96 -20.80 -17.93
C GLU A 915 17.64 -21.55 -18.12
N ARG A 916 17.16 -22.14 -17.03
CA ARG A 916 15.89 -22.87 -16.98
C ARG A 916 15.03 -22.34 -15.85
N ILE A 917 14.06 -21.53 -16.24
CA ILE A 917 13.12 -20.88 -15.33
C ILE A 917 11.71 -21.35 -15.71
N PHE A 918 10.84 -21.49 -14.71
CA PHE A 918 9.42 -21.74 -14.97
C PHE A 918 8.84 -20.63 -15.85
N THR A 919 7.81 -20.93 -16.62
CA THR A 919 7.09 -19.87 -17.34
C THR A 919 6.68 -18.77 -16.35
N LEU A 920 6.96 -17.51 -16.71
CA LEU A 920 6.69 -16.37 -15.85
C LEU A 920 5.19 -16.18 -15.63
N MET A 921 4.36 -16.70 -16.54
CA MET A 921 2.91 -16.74 -16.35
C MET A 921 2.44 -17.64 -15.20
N HIS A 922 3.35 -18.43 -14.59
CA HIS A 922 3.10 -19.18 -13.36
C HIS A 922 3.73 -18.52 -12.11
N ASP A 923 4.42 -17.38 -12.26
CA ASP A 923 4.76 -16.51 -11.15
C ASP A 923 3.56 -15.59 -10.85
N PRO A 924 2.99 -15.61 -9.63
CA PRO A 924 1.79 -14.82 -9.32
C PRO A 924 1.97 -13.33 -9.58
N THR A 925 3.05 -12.72 -9.11
CA THR A 925 3.31 -11.28 -9.31
C THR A 925 3.39 -10.92 -10.79
N TYR A 926 4.09 -11.71 -11.59
CA TYR A 926 4.24 -11.48 -13.03
C TYR A 926 2.91 -11.65 -13.76
N ARG A 927 2.16 -12.73 -13.50
CA ARG A 927 0.88 -12.99 -14.16
C ARG A 927 -0.15 -11.92 -13.85
N LEU A 928 -0.18 -11.43 -12.61
CA LEU A 928 -1.02 -10.30 -12.21
C LEU A 928 -0.54 -9.02 -12.90
N GLY A 929 0.77 -8.83 -13.02
CA GLY A 929 1.45 -7.83 -13.86
C GLY A 929 0.89 -7.75 -15.28
N VAL A 930 0.78 -8.91 -15.94
CA VAL A 930 0.22 -9.02 -17.29
C VAL A 930 -1.28 -8.69 -17.31
N ALA A 931 -2.03 -9.01 -16.26
CA ALA A 931 -3.46 -8.68 -16.17
C ALA A 931 -3.70 -7.17 -16.10
N TRP A 932 -2.91 -6.44 -15.29
CA TRP A 932 -3.07 -4.98 -15.16
C TRP A 932 -2.23 -4.17 -16.15
N GLN A 933 -1.42 -4.79 -17.02
CA GLN A 933 -0.54 -4.06 -17.95
C GLN A 933 -1.26 -3.03 -18.82
N ASN A 934 -2.52 -3.26 -19.21
CA ASN A 934 -3.29 -2.32 -20.03
C ASN A 934 -3.83 -1.09 -19.28
N VAL A 935 -3.65 -1.05 -17.96
CA VAL A 935 -4.38 -0.15 -17.07
C VAL A 935 -3.71 1.23 -17.07
N ALA A 936 -4.46 2.22 -17.53
CA ALA A 936 -4.04 3.62 -17.61
C ALA A 936 -2.68 3.85 -18.30
N TYR A 937 -1.59 4.05 -17.57
CA TYR A 937 -0.24 4.13 -18.13
C TYR A 937 0.50 2.82 -17.84
N ASN A 938 0.55 1.96 -18.86
CA ASN A 938 1.12 0.62 -18.82
C ASN A 938 2.51 0.63 -18.18
N GLN A 939 2.74 -0.27 -17.21
CA GLN A 939 4.05 -0.53 -16.59
C GLN A 939 4.50 -1.95 -16.95
N PRO A 940 5.82 -2.24 -16.97
CA PRO A 940 6.30 -3.59 -17.22
C PRO A 940 5.92 -4.55 -16.06
N PRO A 941 5.65 -5.84 -16.36
CA PRO A 941 5.47 -6.85 -15.31
C PRO A 941 6.81 -7.13 -14.60
N HIS A 942 6.72 -7.55 -13.34
CA HIS A 942 7.84 -7.97 -12.50
C HIS A 942 7.56 -9.34 -11.90
N THR A 943 8.59 -10.08 -11.52
CA THR A 943 8.48 -11.37 -10.83
C THR A 943 8.35 -11.19 -9.32
N GLY A 944 7.76 -12.16 -8.62
CA GLY A 944 7.69 -12.16 -7.15
C GLY A 944 9.03 -12.45 -6.48
N PHE A 945 9.99 -12.96 -7.23
CA PHE A 945 11.37 -13.22 -6.84
C PHE A 945 12.36 -12.36 -7.64
N PHE A 946 13.59 -12.22 -7.17
CA PHE A 946 14.64 -11.56 -7.93
C PHE A 946 15.08 -12.44 -9.10
N LEU A 947 14.80 -11.99 -10.33
CA LEU A 947 15.23 -12.62 -11.57
C LEU A 947 16.31 -11.74 -12.22
N GLY A 948 17.57 -12.11 -12.00
CA GLY A 948 18.74 -11.32 -12.39
C GLY A 948 20.07 -12.06 -12.22
N HIS A 949 21.17 -11.38 -12.55
CA HIS A 949 22.52 -11.85 -12.35
C HIS A 949 22.77 -12.23 -10.89
N GLY A 950 23.32 -13.42 -10.66
CA GLY A 950 23.64 -13.90 -9.32
C GLY A 950 22.44 -14.35 -8.50
N MET A 951 21.24 -14.44 -9.09
CA MET A 951 20.05 -14.93 -8.39
C MET A 951 20.25 -16.33 -7.80
N GLU A 952 19.51 -16.60 -6.73
CA GLU A 952 19.30 -17.96 -6.26
C GLU A 952 18.36 -18.72 -7.23
N MET A 953 18.27 -20.03 -7.08
CA MET A 953 17.31 -20.81 -7.86
C MET A 953 15.89 -20.32 -7.55
N PRO A 954 15.07 -19.94 -8.56
CA PRO A 954 13.72 -19.49 -8.32
C PRO A 954 12.91 -20.53 -7.52
N PRO A 955 12.06 -20.08 -6.58
CA PRO A 955 11.21 -20.99 -5.84
C PRO A 955 10.27 -21.73 -6.79
N MET A 956 9.90 -22.97 -6.42
CA MET A 956 8.83 -23.67 -7.13
C MET A 956 7.51 -22.91 -6.91
N PRO A 957 6.74 -22.59 -7.96
CA PRO A 957 5.48 -21.89 -7.80
C PRO A 957 4.51 -22.68 -6.91
N ALA A 958 4.02 -22.04 -5.84
CA ALA A 958 3.00 -22.59 -4.95
C ALA A 958 1.60 -22.42 -5.58
N ILE A 959 1.31 -23.26 -6.58
CA ILE A 959 0.14 -23.10 -7.45
C ILE A 959 -0.64 -24.41 -7.63
N THR A 960 -1.92 -24.27 -7.98
CA THR A 960 -2.77 -25.34 -8.51
C THR A 960 -3.31 -24.93 -9.89
N THR A 961 -3.54 -25.88 -10.80
CA THR A 961 -4.01 -25.58 -12.17
C THR A 961 -5.14 -26.51 -12.63
N GLY A 962 -6.05 -25.97 -13.47
CA GLY A 962 -7.15 -26.69 -14.13
C GLY A 962 -8.44 -26.77 -13.32
N ASP A 963 -9.44 -27.52 -13.81
CA ASP A 963 -10.78 -27.73 -13.19
C ASP A 963 -10.77 -28.35 -11.77
N GLU A 964 -9.58 -28.62 -11.21
CA GLU A 964 -9.39 -29.12 -9.84
C GLU A 964 -9.19 -27.98 -8.82
N VAL A 965 -9.64 -26.75 -9.10
CA VAL A 965 -10.05 -25.80 -8.03
C VAL A 965 -11.41 -26.22 -7.50
N THR A 966 -11.55 -27.49 -7.13
CA THR A 966 -12.55 -27.88 -6.15
C THR A 966 -12.00 -27.45 -4.80
N GLU A 967 -12.82 -26.77 -3.98
CA GLU A 967 -12.55 -26.57 -2.54
C GLU A 967 -11.74 -27.75 -2.00
N PRO A 968 -10.63 -27.51 -1.29
CA PRO A 968 -9.58 -28.48 -1.06
C PRO A 968 -10.21 -29.83 -0.76
N GLU A 969 -10.02 -30.81 -1.65
CA GLU A 969 -10.43 -32.19 -1.37
C GLU A 969 -9.66 -32.58 -0.10
N LEU A 970 -10.30 -32.44 1.06
CA LEU A 970 -9.82 -32.91 2.34
C LEU A 970 -9.26 -34.31 2.11
N GLU A 971 -7.93 -34.43 2.19
CA GLU A 971 -7.25 -35.69 1.88
C GLU A 971 -7.97 -36.81 2.63
N LEU A 972 -8.45 -37.83 1.91
CA LEU A 972 -9.35 -38.82 2.48
C LEU A 972 -8.59 -39.74 3.46
N SER A 973 -8.56 -39.35 4.74
CA SER A 973 -7.90 -40.09 5.82
C SER A 973 -8.79 -40.21 7.07
N PHE A 974 -8.45 -41.13 7.98
CA PHE A 974 -9.16 -41.24 9.26
C PHE A 974 -8.86 -40.06 10.18
N GLU A 975 -7.66 -39.50 10.04
CA GLU A 975 -7.13 -38.33 10.74
C GLU A 975 -7.94 -37.09 10.36
N ASN A 976 -8.15 -36.85 9.05
CA ASN A 976 -8.94 -35.72 8.57
C ASN A 976 -10.41 -35.86 8.90
N LEU A 977 -10.98 -37.07 8.79
CA LEU A 977 -12.34 -37.32 9.27
C LEU A 977 -12.48 -37.04 10.78
N SER A 978 -11.43 -37.30 11.56
CA SER A 978 -11.42 -37.03 13.00
C SER A 978 -11.33 -35.53 13.28
N SER A 979 -10.35 -34.84 12.67
CA SER A 979 -10.11 -33.41 12.85
C SER A 979 -11.34 -32.59 12.51
N LEU A 980 -11.90 -32.82 11.31
CA LEU A 980 -13.08 -32.10 10.82
C LEU A 980 -14.32 -32.37 11.68
N THR A 981 -14.46 -33.60 12.21
CA THR A 981 -15.55 -33.89 13.14
C THR A 981 -15.39 -33.15 14.46
N GLU A 982 -14.17 -33.04 14.97
CA GLU A 982 -13.88 -32.28 16.19
C GLU A 982 -14.20 -30.80 16.00
N GLU A 983 -13.70 -30.21 14.92
CA GLU A 983 -13.94 -28.83 14.53
C GLU A 983 -15.45 -28.51 14.42
N TYR A 984 -16.18 -29.21 13.55
CA TYR A 984 -17.61 -28.95 13.31
C TYR A 984 -18.46 -29.13 14.57
N VAL A 985 -18.15 -30.13 15.40
CA VAL A 985 -18.91 -30.38 16.63
C VAL A 985 -18.53 -29.37 17.73
N LEU A 986 -17.27 -28.92 17.80
CA LEU A 986 -16.85 -27.89 18.77
C LEU A 986 -17.46 -26.53 18.43
N ALA A 987 -17.33 -26.09 17.17
CA ALA A 987 -17.85 -24.82 16.69
C ALA A 987 -19.36 -24.67 17.00
N ASN A 988 -20.14 -25.73 16.80
CA ASN A 988 -21.58 -25.68 17.00
C ASN A 988 -22.06 -25.96 18.43
N SER A 989 -21.27 -26.66 19.25
CA SER A 989 -21.77 -27.19 20.53
C SER A 989 -21.05 -26.69 21.78
N GLY A 990 -19.87 -26.07 21.64
CA GLY A 990 -19.09 -25.47 22.73
C GLY A 990 -18.70 -26.44 23.86
N LYS A 991 -18.77 -27.77 23.62
CA LYS A 991 -18.57 -28.80 24.66
C LYS A 991 -17.77 -29.99 24.13
N LYS A 992 -16.48 -30.09 24.52
CA LYS A 992 -15.58 -31.24 24.26
C LYS A 992 -16.22 -32.62 24.54
N GLY A 993 -17.11 -32.71 25.53
CA GLY A 993 -17.78 -33.98 25.87
C GLY A 993 -18.69 -34.56 24.78
N LYS A 994 -19.14 -33.77 23.80
CA LYS A 994 -19.96 -34.25 22.67
C LYS A 994 -19.12 -34.82 21.51
N VAL A 995 -17.87 -34.36 21.38
CA VAL A 995 -16.92 -34.78 20.34
C VAL A 995 -16.46 -36.22 20.56
N ASN A 996 -16.17 -36.59 21.81
CA ASN A 996 -15.65 -37.91 22.20
C ASN A 996 -16.45 -39.10 21.65
N GLY A 997 -17.78 -38.94 21.53
CA GLY A 997 -18.64 -40.00 21.01
C GLY A 997 -18.46 -40.26 19.51
N PHE A 998 -18.06 -39.25 18.75
CA PHE A 998 -17.73 -39.36 17.33
C PHE A 998 -16.33 -39.93 17.13
N LEU A 999 -15.33 -39.29 17.75
CA LEU A 999 -13.92 -39.69 17.59
C LEU A 999 -13.66 -41.12 18.04
N ALA A 1000 -14.34 -41.61 19.08
CA ALA A 1000 -14.22 -43.01 19.49
C ALA A 1000 -14.56 -43.99 18.34
N LYS A 1001 -15.51 -43.64 17.46
CA LYS A 1001 -15.90 -44.49 16.33
C LYS A 1001 -14.89 -44.39 15.19
N VAL A 1002 -14.38 -43.20 14.89
CA VAL A 1002 -13.35 -43.00 13.87
C VAL A 1002 -12.05 -43.70 14.28
N ASN A 1003 -11.62 -43.55 15.54
CA ASN A 1003 -10.45 -44.25 16.09
C ASN A 1003 -10.60 -45.78 16.11
N GLU A 1004 -11.80 -46.31 16.43
CA GLU A 1004 -12.06 -47.75 16.32
C GLU A 1004 -12.08 -48.24 14.86
N ALA A 1005 -12.52 -47.40 13.92
CA ALA A 1005 -12.48 -47.69 12.49
C ALA A 1005 -11.03 -47.75 11.99
N MET A 1006 -10.23 -46.74 12.30
CA MET A 1006 -8.80 -46.64 12.00
C MET A 1006 -8.04 -47.86 12.55
N SER A 1007 -8.20 -48.16 13.85
CA SER A 1007 -7.53 -49.32 14.45
C SER A 1007 -8.01 -50.67 13.90
N SER A 1008 -9.20 -50.73 13.30
CA SER A 1008 -9.69 -51.92 12.60
C SER A 1008 -9.10 -52.04 11.19
N ASP A 1009 -8.89 -50.91 10.52
CA ASP A 1009 -8.26 -50.82 9.20
C ASP A 1009 -6.77 -51.21 9.26
N GLU A 1010 -6.02 -50.68 10.23
CA GLU A 1010 -4.62 -51.05 10.49
C GLU A 1010 -4.43 -52.56 10.72
N LYS A 1011 -5.44 -53.23 11.28
CA LYS A 1011 -5.46 -54.68 11.53
C LYS A 1011 -5.92 -55.49 10.30
N GLY A 1012 -6.18 -54.84 9.17
CA GLY A 1012 -6.73 -55.44 7.95
C GLY A 1012 -8.15 -55.98 8.10
N ASN A 1013 -8.92 -55.49 9.08
CA ASN A 1013 -10.28 -55.96 9.37
C ASN A 1013 -11.34 -55.02 8.78
N ILE A 1014 -11.46 -55.05 7.46
CA ILE A 1014 -12.38 -54.21 6.66
C ILE A 1014 -13.83 -54.29 7.17
N LYS A 1015 -14.29 -55.47 7.60
CA LYS A 1015 -15.65 -55.63 8.12
C LYS A 1015 -15.86 -54.87 9.43
N ALA A 1016 -14.88 -54.89 10.33
CA ALA A 1016 -14.95 -54.14 11.59
C ALA A 1016 -14.84 -52.63 11.34
N ARG A 1017 -13.92 -52.20 10.48
CA ARG A 1017 -13.78 -50.81 10.01
C ARG A 1017 -15.11 -50.26 9.48
N ASN A 1018 -15.71 -50.94 8.49
CA ASN A 1018 -16.93 -50.46 7.86
C ASN A 1018 -18.13 -50.44 8.83
N ASN A 1019 -18.17 -51.35 9.81
CA ASN A 1019 -19.19 -51.28 10.87
C ASN A 1019 -19.02 -50.03 11.75
N GLN A 1020 -17.78 -49.62 12.05
CA GLN A 1020 -17.51 -48.44 12.85
C GLN A 1020 -17.78 -47.15 12.09
N LEU A 1021 -17.39 -47.07 10.81
CA LEU A 1021 -17.78 -45.97 9.91
C LEU A 1021 -19.30 -45.89 9.74
N GLY A 1022 -19.99 -47.04 9.65
CA GLY A 1022 -21.45 -47.06 9.64
C GLY A 1022 -22.06 -46.56 10.96
N ALA A 1023 -21.46 -46.89 12.10
CA ALA A 1023 -21.90 -46.36 13.39
C ALA A 1023 -21.62 -44.85 13.53
N PHE A 1024 -20.55 -44.37 12.89
CA PHE A 1024 -20.21 -42.95 12.81
C PHE A 1024 -21.24 -42.18 11.99
N ILE A 1025 -21.57 -42.64 10.77
CA ILE A 1025 -22.60 -42.06 9.89
C ILE A 1025 -23.94 -41.94 10.62
N ASN A 1026 -24.42 -43.02 11.25
CA ASN A 1026 -25.67 -42.99 12.03
C ASN A 1026 -25.61 -41.96 13.19
N HIS A 1027 -24.43 -41.69 13.73
CA HIS A 1027 -24.24 -40.71 14.79
C HIS A 1027 -24.27 -39.28 14.26
N VAL A 1028 -23.66 -39.05 13.10
CA VAL A 1028 -23.71 -37.77 12.35
C VAL A 1028 -25.16 -37.43 12.01
N GLU A 1029 -25.89 -38.32 11.34
CA GLU A 1029 -27.30 -38.14 10.98
C GLU A 1029 -28.19 -37.81 12.19
N ALA A 1030 -27.90 -38.41 13.36
CA ALA A 1030 -28.66 -38.16 14.58
C ALA A 1030 -28.41 -36.77 15.19
N GLN A 1031 -27.26 -36.16 14.88
CA GLN A 1031 -26.84 -34.83 15.33
C GLN A 1031 -27.01 -33.73 14.26
N THR A 1032 -27.33 -34.07 13.02
CA THR A 1032 -27.72 -33.11 11.97
C THR A 1032 -28.90 -32.24 12.45
N GLY A 1033 -28.77 -30.92 12.29
CA GLY A 1033 -29.70 -29.91 12.79
C GLY A 1033 -29.67 -29.70 14.31
N LYS A 1034 -28.68 -30.27 15.02
CA LYS A 1034 -28.49 -30.08 16.47
C LYS A 1034 -27.08 -29.67 16.85
N ALA A 1035 -26.09 -30.46 16.46
CA ALA A 1035 -24.67 -30.21 16.74
C ALA A 1035 -23.83 -30.14 15.46
N LEU A 1036 -24.48 -30.27 14.30
CA LEU A 1036 -23.94 -30.18 12.95
C LEU A 1036 -25.01 -29.52 12.07
N THR A 1037 -24.63 -28.71 11.09
CA THR A 1037 -25.53 -28.25 10.02
C THR A 1037 -25.86 -29.41 9.05
N GLU A 1038 -26.79 -29.20 8.11
CA GLU A 1038 -27.09 -30.20 7.07
C GLU A 1038 -25.86 -30.43 6.18
N GLU A 1039 -25.20 -29.35 5.75
CA GLU A 1039 -24.00 -29.35 4.93
C GLU A 1039 -22.79 -30.04 5.60
N GLN A 1040 -22.48 -29.68 6.85
CA GLN A 1040 -21.40 -30.33 7.62
C GLN A 1040 -21.65 -31.83 7.82
N ALA A 1041 -22.91 -32.23 7.99
CA ALA A 1041 -23.27 -33.64 8.10
C ALA A 1041 -23.08 -34.37 6.76
N GLU A 1042 -23.39 -33.73 5.63
CA GLU A 1042 -23.16 -34.30 4.30
C GLU A 1042 -21.68 -34.53 4.03
N VAL A 1043 -20.81 -33.58 4.37
CA VAL A 1043 -19.35 -33.71 4.24
C VAL A 1043 -18.82 -34.91 5.04
N LEU A 1044 -19.12 -34.98 6.34
CA LEU A 1044 -18.66 -36.07 7.20
C LEU A 1044 -19.19 -37.45 6.77
N ILE A 1045 -20.44 -37.51 6.29
CA ILE A 1045 -21.04 -38.76 5.79
C ILE A 1045 -20.37 -39.17 4.47
N SER A 1046 -20.11 -38.22 3.57
CA SER A 1046 -19.43 -38.45 2.30
C SER A 1046 -18.04 -39.06 2.53
N MET A 1047 -17.21 -38.43 3.36
CA MET A 1047 -15.89 -38.93 3.72
C MET A 1047 -15.95 -40.34 4.34
N ALA A 1048 -16.86 -40.56 5.30
CA ALA A 1048 -17.03 -41.88 5.92
C ALA A 1048 -17.47 -42.96 4.90
N HIS A 1049 -18.27 -42.61 3.90
CA HIS A 1049 -18.64 -43.52 2.81
C HIS A 1049 -17.49 -43.79 1.84
N GLN A 1050 -16.64 -42.80 1.58
CA GLN A 1050 -15.46 -43.00 0.75
C GLN A 1050 -14.45 -43.91 1.46
N LEU A 1051 -14.19 -43.73 2.76
CA LEU A 1051 -13.37 -44.63 3.59
C LEU A 1051 -13.93 -46.06 3.73
N GLN A 1052 -15.23 -46.26 3.45
CA GLN A 1052 -15.83 -47.60 3.43
C GLN A 1052 -15.54 -48.38 2.14
N LYS A 1053 -15.29 -47.67 1.03
CA LYS A 1053 -14.92 -48.28 -0.25
C LYS A 1053 -13.52 -48.91 -0.15
#